data_AF-A0A349L601-F1
#
_entry.id   AF-A0A349L601-F1
#
_cell.length_a   1.000
_cell.length_b   1.000
_cell.length_c   1.000
_cell.angle_alpha   90.00
_cell.angle_beta   90.00
_cell.angle_gamma   90.00
#
_symmetry.space_group_name_H-M   'P 1'
#
loop_
_entity.id
_entity.type
_entity.pdbx_description
1 polymer ?
#
loop_
_entity_poly.entity_id
_entity_poly.type
_entity_poly.pdbx_seq_one_letter_code
_entity_poly.pdbx_strand_id
1 'polypeptide(L)'
;MFQPWIAGKPLALLFGAAFFWAASHYPFQNTWLGPILVAYVVLLCWRRRLWLIALPALLPALDLAPWTGWFFVEEIDLLLLATAAFAYWGLNGTQTRARLPGLASLCMGAVTLAYLIACYRGWQAVPFDANALSNYLSPYNSLRLGKAWFWALILLPVLARDAGPALAGLRQYFIPGMLGGLALVSAADLWERIVFPGLSNFASDYRTTAPFSGMHTGGAALDGYLALSLPFVAAWLLTRQSRPKTAAALGLLALGAHAGLTTFSRGLFASFAVSGTILALFPLVRALKLRQLRGRNMMLGALVCGLGIFALERMFAVGGYRGLLAALILLGAAMALSTWAIPRALIPASLLCATALELVVGGLLASSDWAAEGIFKPPYLLFSLSALTFGALAWSARWRALSRGGASVALIAFFCLAANTLWIARHWGGSAASAPATLIIAFALLLVVLNARKRLWRLSRTSLSFAVGATAILVLLIPVSSSYYAGERFSSTRGDFDERLRHWNQVLDMMDGGAMTAAFGMGVGKFPVTYFWRNPMRETPATLDYRNELGNGFVRLTAPIYARGYGELLRLLQRVPLQPGTNYMLALDIRRDKPQARLYINLCARLLLYQQACVAADPRLLPADGQWHRYEQPLNSGGLGAGVWPLRAPTQLELAAEGERSALDIDNVSLRLASGGPELIRNGGFSAANDYWFFSSDRHHLPWHVKNLALNLYFELGWLGLTSFGALLALAAARLLSRRGDGRADAPVYLAALAGFLTVGLFDSLLDVPRLALLFFLVLFASLLSPSPSPERPPS
;
A
#
# COMPACT_ATOMS: atom_id res chain seq x y z
N MET A 1 36.81 7.64 -10.78
CA MET A 1 36.29 8.21 -9.51
C MET A 1 36.47 9.72 -9.60
N PHE A 2 35.44 10.47 -10.05
CA PHE A 2 35.52 11.91 -10.31
C PHE A 2 35.52 12.71 -9.00
N GLN A 3 36.41 13.70 -8.87
CA GLN A 3 36.39 14.65 -7.75
C GLN A 3 35.17 15.60 -7.89
N PRO A 4 34.12 15.49 -7.04
CA PRO A 4 32.82 16.14 -7.30
C PRO A 4 32.71 17.61 -6.86
N TRP A 5 33.78 18.19 -6.30
CA TRP A 5 33.68 19.43 -5.51
C TRP A 5 33.41 20.67 -6.35
N ILE A 6 33.91 20.69 -7.59
CA ILE A 6 33.79 21.85 -8.49
C ILE A 6 32.38 21.94 -9.11
N ALA A 7 31.64 20.83 -9.19
CA ALA A 7 30.34 20.76 -9.85
C ALA A 7 29.11 20.91 -8.93
N GLY A 8 29.27 20.93 -7.59
CA GLY A 8 28.12 20.90 -6.67
C GLY A 8 27.19 22.12 -6.77
N LYS A 9 27.75 23.34 -6.75
CA LYS A 9 26.98 24.59 -6.89
C LYS A 9 26.35 24.80 -8.28
N PRO A 10 27.06 24.58 -9.41
CA PRO A 10 26.42 24.74 -10.72
C PRO A 10 25.29 23.73 -10.94
N LEU A 11 25.44 22.48 -10.49
CA LEU A 11 24.35 21.50 -10.53
C LEU A 11 23.16 21.92 -9.66
N ALA A 12 23.41 22.50 -8.48
CA ALA A 12 22.35 23.03 -7.64
C ALA A 12 21.56 24.16 -8.33
N LEU A 13 22.24 25.07 -9.01
CA LEU A 13 21.60 26.14 -9.80
C LEU A 13 20.79 25.56 -10.97
N LEU A 14 21.32 24.56 -11.67
CA LEU A 14 20.62 23.86 -12.75
C LEU A 14 19.31 23.23 -12.24
N PHE A 15 19.36 22.49 -11.12
CA PHE A 15 18.16 21.90 -10.52
C PHE A 15 17.18 22.96 -10.02
N GLY A 16 17.66 24.07 -9.48
CA GLY A 16 16.83 25.21 -9.08
C GLY A 16 16.12 25.85 -10.27
N ALA A 17 16.83 26.09 -11.38
CA ALA A 17 16.24 26.63 -12.60
C ALA A 17 15.20 25.66 -13.21
N ALA A 18 15.52 24.37 -13.26
CA ALA A 18 14.59 23.33 -13.71
C ALA A 18 13.36 23.22 -12.80
N PHE A 19 13.50 23.40 -11.48
CA PHE A 19 12.37 23.47 -10.56
C PHE A 19 11.42 24.62 -10.91
N PHE A 20 11.94 25.84 -11.06
CA PHE A 20 11.10 27.00 -11.39
C PHE A 20 10.43 26.86 -12.76
N TRP A 21 11.14 26.33 -13.75
CA TRP A 21 10.60 26.07 -15.08
C TRP A 21 9.50 25.00 -15.07
N ALA A 22 9.72 23.87 -14.39
CA ALA A 22 8.70 22.83 -14.29
C ALA A 22 7.48 23.31 -13.48
N ALA A 23 7.70 24.06 -12.40
CA ALA A 23 6.64 24.66 -11.61
C ALA A 23 5.81 25.66 -12.44
N SER A 24 6.41 26.48 -13.30
CA SER A 24 5.65 27.46 -14.09
C SER A 24 4.65 26.83 -15.08
N HIS A 25 4.83 25.55 -15.43
CA HIS A 25 3.94 24.80 -16.32
C HIS A 25 2.99 23.86 -15.55
N TYR A 26 3.22 23.64 -14.26
CA TYR A 26 2.43 22.67 -13.50
C TYR A 26 1.03 23.23 -13.16
N PRO A 27 -0.06 22.47 -13.37
CA PRO A 27 -1.42 22.92 -13.09
C PRO A 27 -1.71 22.93 -11.57
N PHE A 28 -1.41 24.05 -10.90
CA PHE A 28 -1.59 24.20 -9.44
C PHE A 28 -3.03 24.39 -8.97
N GLN A 29 -3.96 24.72 -9.87
CA GLN A 29 -5.30 25.20 -9.49
C GLN A 29 -6.09 24.14 -8.70
N ASN A 30 -6.70 24.51 -7.57
CA ASN A 30 -7.42 23.61 -6.63
C ASN A 30 -6.57 22.45 -6.07
N THR A 31 -5.25 22.60 -6.04
CA THR A 31 -4.36 21.65 -5.39
C THR A 31 -3.70 22.26 -4.14
N TRP A 32 -3.31 21.42 -3.20
CA TRP A 32 -2.51 21.83 -2.04
C TRP A 32 -1.00 21.85 -2.32
N LEU A 33 -0.59 21.63 -3.57
CA LEU A 33 0.82 21.43 -3.92
C LEU A 33 1.67 22.68 -3.66
N GLY A 34 1.17 23.87 -4.01
CA GLY A 34 1.91 25.13 -3.78
C GLY A 34 2.33 25.32 -2.32
N PRO A 35 1.38 25.30 -1.36
CA PRO A 35 1.68 25.33 0.07
C PRO A 35 2.62 24.20 0.52
N ILE A 36 2.45 22.98 0.02
CA ILE A 36 3.32 21.84 0.33
C ILE A 36 4.76 22.08 -0.14
N LEU A 37 4.95 22.58 -1.37
CA LEU A 37 6.27 22.91 -1.90
C LEU A 37 6.95 24.01 -1.10
N VAL A 38 6.23 25.07 -0.72
CA VAL A 38 6.77 26.13 0.13
C VAL A 38 7.20 25.57 1.49
N ALA A 39 6.35 24.79 2.16
CA ALA A 39 6.69 24.15 3.42
C ALA A 39 7.89 23.22 3.29
N TYR A 40 7.98 22.48 2.17
CA TYR A 40 9.10 21.60 1.87
C TYR A 40 10.41 22.39 1.69
N VAL A 41 10.40 23.47 0.91
CA VAL A 41 11.56 24.36 0.74
C VAL A 41 11.99 24.96 2.08
N VAL A 42 11.06 25.46 2.89
CA VAL A 42 11.36 25.98 4.24
C VAL A 42 12.03 24.91 5.12
N LEU A 43 11.53 23.67 5.05
CA LEU A 43 12.11 22.53 5.76
C LEU A 43 13.54 22.21 5.30
N LEU A 44 13.82 22.28 3.99
CA LEU A 44 15.16 22.09 3.44
C LEU A 44 16.12 23.25 3.79
N CYS A 45 15.62 24.49 3.83
CA CYS A 45 16.35 25.65 4.32
C CYS A 45 16.74 25.48 5.80
N TRP A 46 15.82 25.03 6.64
CA TRP A 46 16.07 24.83 8.07
C TRP A 46 17.06 23.70 8.32
N ARG A 47 16.80 22.51 7.76
CA ARG A 47 17.67 21.35 7.89
C ARG A 47 17.59 20.47 6.65
N ARG A 48 18.57 20.63 5.76
CA ARG A 48 18.70 19.87 4.50
C ARG A 48 18.46 18.37 4.69
N ARG A 49 19.04 17.73 5.73
CA ARG A 49 18.90 16.28 6.01
C ARG A 49 17.47 15.78 6.20
N LEU A 50 16.51 16.66 6.48
CA LEU A 50 15.11 16.28 6.66
C LEU A 50 14.44 15.78 5.37
N TRP A 51 15.07 15.96 4.20
CA TRP A 51 14.66 15.27 2.97
C TRP A 51 14.57 13.73 3.17
N LEU A 52 15.44 13.14 4.01
CA LEU A 52 15.41 11.71 4.32
C LEU A 52 14.16 11.28 5.11
N ILE A 53 13.46 12.22 5.77
CA ILE A 53 12.15 11.94 6.36
C ILE A 53 11.05 12.23 5.33
N ALA A 54 11.06 13.45 4.80
CA ALA A 54 9.96 13.99 4.03
C ALA A 54 9.80 13.28 2.68
N LEU A 55 10.89 12.97 1.97
CA LEU A 55 10.80 12.35 0.64
C LEU A 55 10.25 10.92 0.70
N PRO A 56 10.76 9.99 1.55
CA PRO A 56 10.13 8.67 1.69
C PRO A 56 8.69 8.70 2.21
N ALA A 57 8.30 9.75 2.93
CA ALA A 57 6.92 9.93 3.41
C ALA A 57 5.97 10.47 2.33
N LEU A 58 6.43 11.43 1.53
CA LEU A 58 5.62 12.11 0.50
C LEU A 58 5.55 11.34 -0.81
N LEU A 59 6.60 10.61 -1.21
CA LEU A 59 6.61 9.81 -2.46
C LEU A 59 5.36 8.94 -2.66
N PRO A 60 4.91 8.16 -1.65
CA PRO A 60 3.73 7.33 -1.81
C PRO A 60 2.41 8.08 -1.53
N ALA A 61 2.44 9.28 -0.94
CA ALA A 61 1.23 9.96 -0.44
C ALA A 61 0.80 11.16 -1.29
N LEU A 62 1.75 11.85 -1.93
CA LEU A 62 1.50 13.02 -2.78
C LEU A 62 1.37 12.58 -4.24
N ASP A 63 0.14 12.31 -4.65
CA ASP A 63 -0.20 11.87 -6.02
C ASP A 63 -1.43 12.65 -6.50
N LEU A 64 -1.22 13.70 -7.27
CA LEU A 64 -2.33 14.53 -7.76
C LEU A 64 -2.60 14.33 -9.25
N ALA A 65 -2.03 13.29 -9.88
CA ALA A 65 -2.35 12.94 -11.26
C ALA A 65 -3.88 12.83 -11.51
N PRO A 66 -4.70 12.27 -10.59
CA PRO A 66 -6.17 12.26 -10.76
C PRO A 66 -6.86 13.62 -10.63
N TRP A 67 -6.14 14.69 -10.29
CA TRP A 67 -6.62 16.08 -10.23
C TRP A 67 -6.02 16.94 -11.32
N THR A 68 -4.75 16.70 -11.69
CA THR A 68 -4.00 17.52 -12.64
C THR A 68 -3.97 16.92 -14.04
N GLY A 69 -4.22 15.62 -14.19
CA GLY A 69 -3.99 14.88 -15.42
C GLY A 69 -2.52 14.54 -15.71
N TRP A 70 -1.58 15.09 -14.94
CA TRP A 70 -0.13 14.94 -15.19
C TRP A 70 0.43 13.68 -14.52
N PHE A 71 1.02 12.78 -15.31
CA PHE A 71 1.63 11.53 -14.80
C PHE A 71 3.00 11.20 -15.43
N PHE A 72 3.52 12.08 -16.29
CA PHE A 72 4.89 12.01 -16.83
C PHE A 72 5.87 12.85 -16.02
N VAL A 73 5.52 14.11 -15.81
CA VAL A 73 6.16 15.03 -14.85
C VAL A 73 5.18 15.17 -13.69
N GLU A 74 5.55 14.64 -12.54
CA GLU A 74 4.68 14.55 -11.38
C GLU A 74 5.10 15.55 -10.30
N GLU A 75 4.29 15.70 -9.25
CA GLU A 75 4.61 16.54 -8.09
C GLU A 75 5.92 16.10 -7.42
N ILE A 76 6.18 14.79 -7.47
CA ILE A 76 7.40 14.20 -6.95
C ILE A 76 8.64 14.71 -7.68
N ASP A 77 8.56 15.02 -8.97
CA ASP A 77 9.68 15.57 -9.73
C ASP A 77 10.03 16.98 -9.25
N LEU A 78 9.02 17.80 -8.90
CA LEU A 78 9.23 19.11 -8.27
C LEU A 78 9.90 18.97 -6.89
N LEU A 79 9.45 18.02 -6.07
CA LEU A 79 10.10 17.73 -4.79
C LEU A 79 11.55 17.25 -4.98
N LEU A 80 11.81 16.41 -5.98
CA LEU A 80 13.14 15.89 -6.28
C LEU A 80 14.08 16.97 -6.79
N LEU A 81 13.60 17.85 -7.68
CA LEU A 81 14.34 19.02 -8.16
C LEU A 81 14.71 19.96 -7.00
N ALA A 82 13.75 20.29 -6.13
CA ALA A 82 14.02 21.08 -4.93
C ALA A 82 15.03 20.38 -4.00
N THR A 83 14.85 19.07 -3.76
CA THR A 83 15.78 18.28 -2.94
C THR A 83 17.19 18.33 -3.50
N ALA A 84 17.34 18.09 -4.80
CA ALA A 84 18.62 18.08 -5.48
C ALA A 84 19.29 19.46 -5.43
N ALA A 85 18.55 20.54 -5.71
CA ALA A 85 19.05 21.91 -5.62
C ALA A 85 19.67 22.20 -4.24
N PHE A 86 18.91 21.98 -3.16
CA PHE A 86 19.39 22.23 -1.80
C PHE A 86 20.49 21.25 -1.35
N ALA A 87 20.39 20.00 -1.75
CA ALA A 87 21.33 18.97 -1.34
C ALA A 87 22.71 19.15 -1.97
N TYR A 88 22.75 19.46 -3.27
CA TYR A 88 23.99 19.69 -4.02
C TYR A 88 24.65 21.01 -3.64
N TRP A 89 23.87 22.04 -3.28
CA TRP A 89 24.40 23.29 -2.72
C TRP A 89 25.22 23.05 -1.44
N GLY A 90 24.83 22.04 -0.65
CA GLY A 90 25.50 21.65 0.58
C GLY A 90 26.55 20.55 0.47
N LEU A 91 26.89 20.10 -0.74
CA LEU A 91 27.73 18.91 -0.94
C LEU A 91 29.23 19.25 -0.90
N ASN A 92 29.73 19.64 0.27
CA ASN A 92 31.14 20.06 0.43
C ASN A 92 32.13 18.89 0.61
N GLY A 93 33.40 19.21 0.28
CA GLY A 93 34.67 18.50 0.51
C GLY A 93 34.77 17.54 1.68
N THR A 94 34.41 18.06 2.84
CA THR A 94 35.06 17.70 4.10
C THR A 94 34.23 16.75 4.97
N GLN A 95 33.03 16.37 4.54
CA GLN A 95 32.13 15.52 5.33
C GLN A 95 32.39 14.03 5.13
N THR A 96 32.41 13.27 6.23
CA THR A 96 32.53 11.81 6.22
C THR A 96 31.30 11.19 5.56
N ARG A 97 31.49 10.46 4.44
CA ARG A 97 30.40 9.83 3.67
C ARG A 97 30.41 8.33 3.83
N ALA A 98 29.22 7.73 3.95
CA ALA A 98 29.07 6.28 3.80
C ALA A 98 29.67 5.84 2.45
N ARG A 99 30.35 4.71 2.42
CA ARG A 99 31.05 4.22 1.23
C ARG A 99 30.18 3.23 0.47
N LEU A 100 30.13 3.40 -0.85
CA LEU A 100 29.63 2.37 -1.74
C LEU A 100 30.80 1.41 -2.07
N PRO A 101 30.69 0.11 -1.78
CA PRO A 101 31.74 -0.87 -2.10
C PRO A 101 32.04 -0.91 -3.60
N GLY A 102 33.29 -1.19 -3.99
CA GLY A 102 33.70 -1.24 -5.40
C GLY A 102 32.83 -2.17 -6.25
N LEU A 103 32.55 -3.38 -5.77
CA LEU A 103 31.67 -4.33 -6.47
C LEU A 103 30.23 -3.81 -6.60
N ALA A 104 29.71 -3.11 -5.58
CA ALA A 104 28.37 -2.50 -5.66
C ALA A 104 28.35 -1.38 -6.70
N SER A 105 29.38 -0.53 -6.72
CA SER A 105 29.55 0.50 -7.75
C SER A 105 29.63 -0.09 -9.16
N LEU A 106 30.33 -1.22 -9.34
CA LEU A 106 30.42 -1.92 -10.63
C LEU A 106 29.04 -2.46 -11.08
N CYS A 107 28.34 -3.18 -10.20
CA CYS A 107 26.99 -3.69 -10.52
C CYS A 107 26.01 -2.55 -10.81
N MET A 108 26.06 -1.45 -10.04
CA MET A 108 25.25 -0.26 -10.30
C MET A 108 25.61 0.40 -11.64
N GLY A 109 26.89 0.45 -12.00
CA GLY A 109 27.35 0.92 -13.31
C GLY A 109 26.79 0.07 -14.46
N ALA A 110 26.80 -1.25 -14.32
CA ALA A 110 26.24 -2.16 -15.31
C ALA A 110 24.71 -1.99 -15.47
N VAL A 111 23.96 -1.89 -14.37
CA VAL A 111 22.52 -1.59 -14.41
C VAL A 111 22.26 -0.22 -15.04
N THR A 112 23.07 0.78 -14.71
CA THR A 112 22.94 2.13 -15.30
C THR A 112 23.16 2.11 -16.80
N LEU A 113 24.18 1.39 -17.27
CA LEU A 113 24.42 1.23 -18.70
C LEU A 113 23.23 0.52 -19.39
N ALA A 114 22.68 -0.53 -18.78
CA ALA A 114 21.50 -1.21 -19.31
C ALA A 114 20.28 -0.26 -19.40
N TYR A 115 20.01 0.54 -18.36
CA TYR A 115 18.96 1.55 -18.38
C TYR A 115 19.21 2.63 -19.44
N LEU A 116 20.43 3.11 -19.61
CA LEU A 116 20.76 4.11 -20.65
C LEU A 116 20.48 3.55 -22.06
N ILE A 117 20.95 2.33 -22.33
CA ILE A 117 20.72 1.66 -23.63
C ILE A 117 19.22 1.43 -23.84
N ALA A 118 18.51 0.92 -22.83
CA ALA A 118 17.09 0.64 -22.95
C ALA A 118 16.24 1.91 -23.05
N CYS A 119 16.61 2.99 -22.36
CA CYS A 119 15.97 4.29 -22.51
C CYS A 119 16.19 4.85 -23.92
N TYR A 120 17.39 4.73 -24.47
CA TYR A 120 17.70 5.11 -25.85
C TYR A 120 16.91 4.28 -26.87
N ARG A 121 16.78 2.96 -26.66
CA ARG A 121 15.96 2.08 -27.52
C ARG A 121 14.47 2.38 -27.41
N GLY A 122 14.02 2.76 -26.20
CA GLY A 122 12.65 3.18 -25.89
C GLY A 122 12.30 4.53 -26.53
N TRP A 123 13.21 5.49 -26.40
CA TRP A 123 13.05 6.85 -26.88
C TRP A 123 13.40 6.93 -28.38
N GLN A 124 12.37 6.87 -29.21
CA GLN A 124 12.48 7.25 -30.61
C GLN A 124 12.26 8.75 -30.70
N ALA A 125 13.14 9.48 -31.40
CA ALA A 125 13.06 10.94 -31.53
C ALA A 125 11.83 11.35 -32.35
N VAL A 126 10.71 11.55 -31.66
CA VAL A 126 9.43 12.00 -32.21
C VAL A 126 9.20 13.46 -31.80
N PRO A 127 8.53 14.30 -32.62
CA PRO A 127 8.19 15.67 -32.24
C PRO A 127 7.44 15.74 -30.91
N PHE A 128 7.71 16.79 -30.13
CA PHE A 128 7.00 17.05 -28.89
C PHE A 128 5.65 17.72 -29.20
N ASP A 129 4.59 16.93 -29.30
CA ASP A 129 3.22 17.36 -29.56
C ASP A 129 2.35 17.30 -28.29
N ALA A 130 1.05 17.60 -28.43
CA ALA A 130 0.09 17.52 -27.33
C ALA A 130 -0.04 16.11 -26.71
N ASN A 131 0.35 15.07 -27.46
CA ASN A 131 0.24 13.67 -27.03
C ASN A 131 1.50 13.14 -26.36
N ALA A 132 2.64 13.83 -26.53
CA ALA A 132 3.95 13.41 -26.05
C ALA A 132 3.95 12.97 -24.57
N LEU A 133 3.22 13.67 -23.69
CA LEU A 133 3.19 13.40 -22.25
C LEU A 133 1.81 12.98 -21.71
N SER A 134 0.89 12.57 -22.59
CA SER A 134 -0.53 12.37 -22.22
C SER A 134 -1.01 10.91 -22.27
N ASN A 135 -0.24 9.99 -22.86
CA ASN A 135 -0.61 8.58 -22.97
C ASN A 135 0.61 7.65 -22.92
N TYR A 136 0.38 6.35 -22.64
CA TYR A 136 1.44 5.35 -22.52
C TYR A 136 1.96 4.79 -23.86
N LEU A 137 1.31 5.11 -24.97
CA LEU A 137 1.77 4.72 -26.31
C LEU A 137 2.89 5.64 -26.81
N SER A 138 3.03 6.83 -26.22
CA SER A 138 4.08 7.79 -26.51
C SER A 138 5.49 7.21 -26.25
N PRO A 139 6.46 7.44 -27.17
CA PRO A 139 7.87 7.08 -26.94
C PRO A 139 8.49 7.72 -25.70
N TYR A 140 7.95 8.86 -25.24
CA TYR A 140 8.40 9.52 -24.02
C TYR A 140 8.10 8.70 -22.76
N ASN A 141 7.23 7.68 -22.84
CA ASN A 141 6.96 6.77 -21.71
C ASN A 141 8.25 6.07 -21.24
N SER A 142 9.22 5.90 -22.14
CA SER A 142 10.59 5.48 -21.81
C SER A 142 11.25 6.39 -20.77
N LEU A 143 11.16 7.71 -20.94
CA LEU A 143 11.70 8.69 -19.99
C LEU A 143 10.92 8.69 -18.67
N ARG A 144 9.58 8.57 -18.75
CA ARG A 144 8.71 8.48 -17.57
C ARG A 144 9.11 7.33 -16.66
N LEU A 145 9.36 6.13 -17.20
CA LEU A 145 9.76 4.98 -16.39
C LEU A 145 11.25 5.02 -16.00
N GLY A 146 12.12 5.45 -16.92
CA GLY A 146 13.56 5.55 -16.68
C GLY A 146 13.93 6.54 -15.58
N LYS A 147 13.14 7.62 -15.38
CA LYS A 147 13.45 8.70 -14.42
C LYS A 147 13.68 8.19 -13.00
N ALA A 148 12.99 7.12 -12.57
CA ALA A 148 13.12 6.59 -11.21
C ALA A 148 14.55 6.13 -10.90
N TRP A 149 15.20 5.43 -11.83
CA TRP A 149 16.59 5.00 -11.67
C TRP A 149 17.55 6.18 -11.64
N PHE A 150 17.39 7.12 -12.57
CA PHE A 150 18.28 8.30 -12.66
C PHE A 150 18.11 9.24 -11.46
N TRP A 151 16.90 9.46 -10.96
CA TRP A 151 16.66 10.20 -9.73
C TRP A 151 17.31 9.53 -8.52
N ALA A 152 17.24 8.20 -8.41
CA ALA A 152 17.92 7.48 -7.34
C ALA A 152 19.45 7.68 -7.41
N LEU A 153 20.03 7.68 -8.62
CA LEU A 153 21.45 7.96 -8.82
C LEU A 153 21.84 9.41 -8.47
N ILE A 154 21.02 10.39 -8.84
CA ILE A 154 21.20 11.81 -8.46
C ILE A 154 21.17 11.96 -6.94
N LEU A 155 20.30 11.23 -6.24
CA LEU A 155 20.21 11.29 -4.79
C LEU A 155 21.30 10.48 -4.06
N LEU A 156 21.96 9.54 -4.73
CA LEU A 156 22.92 8.62 -4.09
C LEU A 156 24.09 9.32 -3.37
N PRO A 157 24.79 10.33 -3.94
CA PRO A 157 25.87 11.02 -3.24
C PRO A 157 25.38 11.73 -1.96
N VAL A 158 24.16 12.26 -2.01
CA VAL A 158 23.51 12.95 -0.90
C VAL A 158 23.07 11.95 0.16
N LEU A 159 22.48 10.82 -0.24
CA LEU A 159 22.10 9.71 0.62
C LEU A 159 23.33 9.18 1.37
N ALA A 160 24.46 9.00 0.67
CA ALA A 160 25.71 8.56 1.28
C ALA A 160 26.28 9.57 2.29
N ARG A 161 26.18 10.88 2.01
CA ARG A 161 26.55 11.95 2.94
C ARG A 161 25.66 11.94 4.18
N ASP A 162 24.35 11.93 3.99
CA ASP A 162 23.38 12.13 5.07
C ASP A 162 23.09 10.84 5.87
N ALA A 163 23.42 9.67 5.34
CA ALA A 163 23.52 8.42 6.10
C ALA A 163 24.52 8.54 7.27
N GLY A 164 25.58 9.34 7.10
CA GLY A 164 26.54 9.68 8.14
C GLY A 164 27.37 8.50 8.67
N PRO A 165 28.13 8.70 9.76
CA PRO A 165 28.95 7.66 10.35
C PRO A 165 28.09 6.51 10.87
N ALA A 166 28.56 5.28 10.69
CA ALA A 166 27.85 4.04 11.05
C ALA A 166 26.43 3.88 10.46
N LEU A 167 26.04 4.69 9.46
CA LEU A 167 24.69 4.72 8.87
C LEU A 167 23.60 5.24 9.84
N ALA A 168 23.98 6.04 10.84
CA ALA A 168 23.04 6.54 11.85
C ALA A 168 21.92 7.42 11.27
N GLY A 169 22.20 8.18 10.20
CA GLY A 169 21.21 9.03 9.54
C GLY A 169 20.06 8.24 8.91
N LEU A 170 20.33 7.03 8.40
CA LEU A 170 19.27 6.16 7.89
C LEU A 170 18.28 5.77 9.02
N ARG A 171 18.81 5.46 10.21
CA ARG A 171 17.96 5.10 11.37
C ARG A 171 17.17 6.28 11.91
N GLN A 172 17.81 7.45 11.96
CA GLN A 172 17.25 8.65 12.56
C GLN A 172 16.24 9.37 11.65
N TYR A 173 16.42 9.28 10.33
CA TYR A 173 15.63 10.04 9.37
C TYR A 173 14.93 9.13 8.34
N PHE A 174 15.65 8.23 7.66
CA PHE A 174 15.06 7.40 6.61
C PHE A 174 13.99 6.42 7.13
N ILE A 175 14.26 5.69 8.21
CA ILE A 175 13.28 4.76 8.81
C ILE A 175 12.01 5.51 9.26
N PRO A 176 12.08 6.61 10.04
CA PRO A 176 10.90 7.42 10.33
C PRO A 176 10.17 7.95 9.08
N GLY A 177 10.90 8.29 8.00
CA GLY A 177 10.30 8.65 6.71
C GLY A 177 9.48 7.51 6.10
N MET A 178 10.03 6.29 6.04
CA MET A 178 9.32 5.09 5.58
C MET A 178 8.06 4.83 6.42
N LEU A 179 8.16 4.97 7.74
CA LEU A 179 7.01 4.78 8.65
C LEU A 179 5.98 5.91 8.54
N GLY A 180 6.42 7.15 8.28
CA GLY A 180 5.56 8.28 8.00
C GLY A 180 4.76 8.07 6.72
N GLY A 181 5.41 7.61 5.65
CA GLY A 181 4.72 7.22 4.41
C GLY A 181 3.72 6.10 4.65
N LEU A 182 4.10 5.06 5.40
CA LEU A 182 3.20 3.94 5.71
C LEU A 182 1.97 4.44 6.48
N ALA A 183 2.16 5.40 7.39
CA ALA A 183 1.06 5.99 8.15
C ALA A 183 0.11 6.78 7.23
N LEU A 184 0.66 7.60 6.33
CA LEU A 184 -0.14 8.38 5.37
C LEU A 184 -0.92 7.47 4.40
N VAL A 185 -0.26 6.47 3.83
CA VAL A 185 -0.91 5.51 2.92
C VAL A 185 -1.96 4.68 3.64
N SER A 186 -1.67 4.18 4.85
CA SER A 186 -2.65 3.38 5.60
C SER A 186 -3.83 4.24 6.07
N ALA A 187 -3.61 5.53 6.37
CA ALA A 187 -4.70 6.46 6.67
C ALA A 187 -5.56 6.76 5.44
N ALA A 188 -4.95 6.90 4.26
CA ALA A 188 -5.66 7.06 3.00
C ALA A 188 -6.48 5.80 2.64
N ASP A 189 -5.92 4.59 2.82
CA ASP A 189 -6.67 3.33 2.66
C ASP A 189 -7.87 3.26 3.62
N LEU A 190 -7.64 3.59 4.89
CA LEU A 190 -8.71 3.58 5.90
C LEU A 190 -9.82 4.57 5.54
N TRP A 191 -9.45 5.78 5.11
CA TRP A 191 -10.40 6.79 4.66
C TRP A 191 -11.18 6.31 3.43
N GLU A 192 -10.51 5.80 2.40
CA GLU A 192 -11.16 5.27 1.19
C GLU A 192 -12.15 4.16 1.55
N ARG A 193 -11.77 3.26 2.46
CA ARG A 193 -12.65 2.19 2.92
C ARG A 193 -13.85 2.70 3.69
N ILE A 194 -13.71 3.71 4.53
CA ILE A 194 -14.86 4.33 5.23
C ILE A 194 -15.82 4.95 4.22
N VAL A 195 -15.30 5.62 3.21
CA VAL A 195 -16.09 6.39 2.23
C VAL A 195 -16.82 5.50 1.22
N PHE A 196 -16.22 4.39 0.79
CA PHE A 196 -16.75 3.57 -0.31
C PHE A 196 -17.37 2.24 0.16
N PRO A 197 -16.61 1.16 0.50
CA PRO A 197 -17.21 -0.12 0.87
C PRO A 197 -17.70 -0.22 2.31
N GLY A 198 -17.16 0.58 3.23
CA GLY A 198 -17.26 0.42 4.69
C GLY A 198 -16.09 -0.37 5.29
N LEU A 199 -15.73 -0.09 6.55
CA LEU A 199 -14.56 -0.68 7.23
C LEU A 199 -14.61 -2.22 7.29
N SER A 200 -15.75 -2.77 7.70
CA SER A 200 -15.93 -4.21 7.91
C SER A 200 -16.56 -4.94 6.72
N ASN A 201 -16.74 -4.25 5.58
CA ASN A 201 -17.26 -4.90 4.38
C ASN A 201 -16.12 -5.59 3.62
N PHE A 202 -16.00 -6.89 3.84
CA PHE A 202 -15.05 -7.76 3.13
C PHE A 202 -15.73 -8.64 2.07
N ALA A 203 -17.01 -8.38 1.78
CA ALA A 203 -17.80 -9.14 0.81
C ALA A 203 -17.85 -8.47 -0.57
N SER A 204 -17.69 -7.15 -0.64
CA SER A 204 -17.62 -6.41 -1.92
C SER A 204 -16.33 -6.71 -2.68
N ASP A 205 -16.38 -6.59 -4.01
CA ASP A 205 -15.22 -6.68 -4.91
C ASP A 205 -14.34 -5.41 -4.94
N TYR A 206 -14.71 -4.38 -4.16
CA TYR A 206 -13.97 -3.11 -4.05
C TYR A 206 -12.55 -3.32 -3.51
N ARG A 207 -11.54 -3.00 -4.33
CA ARG A 207 -10.12 -3.03 -3.95
C ARG A 207 -9.61 -1.62 -3.76
N THR A 208 -9.08 -1.33 -2.57
CA THR A 208 -8.53 -0.01 -2.26
C THR A 208 -7.35 0.33 -3.18
N THR A 209 -7.31 1.55 -3.71
CA THR A 209 -6.15 2.06 -4.47
C THR A 209 -5.25 2.95 -3.63
N ALA A 210 -5.81 3.50 -2.54
CA ALA A 210 -5.20 4.52 -1.70
C ALA A 210 -4.72 5.69 -2.61
N PRO A 211 -3.64 6.45 -2.33
CA PRO A 211 -3.27 7.58 -3.18
C PRO A 211 -2.62 7.16 -4.52
N PHE A 212 -2.45 5.87 -4.85
CA PHE A 212 -1.65 5.47 -6.01
C PHE A 212 -2.41 5.60 -7.34
N SER A 213 -2.24 6.72 -8.03
CA SER A 213 -2.81 6.94 -9.36
C SER A 213 -2.28 5.97 -10.41
N GLY A 214 -1.06 5.44 -10.21
CA GLY A 214 -0.48 4.37 -11.03
C GLY A 214 -1.32 3.09 -11.12
N MET A 215 -2.35 2.94 -10.28
CA MET A 215 -3.31 1.84 -10.35
C MET A 215 -4.49 2.08 -11.31
N HIS A 216 -4.61 3.26 -11.94
CA HIS A 216 -5.69 3.60 -12.88
C HIS A 216 -5.86 2.64 -14.08
N THR A 217 -4.85 1.80 -14.39
CA THR A 217 -4.89 0.75 -15.42
C THR A 217 -4.80 -0.68 -14.85
N GLY A 218 -5.05 -0.86 -13.55
CA GLY A 218 -5.04 -2.17 -12.89
C GLY A 218 -3.66 -2.69 -12.44
N GLY A 219 -2.75 -1.79 -12.04
CA GLY A 219 -1.44 -2.12 -11.45
C GLY A 219 -1.48 -2.53 -9.96
N ALA A 220 -0.34 -2.96 -9.41
CA ALA A 220 -0.19 -3.39 -8.00
C ALA A 220 0.71 -2.45 -7.18
N ALA A 221 0.59 -1.13 -7.41
CA ALA A 221 1.44 -0.13 -6.77
C ALA A 221 1.31 -0.12 -5.25
N LEU A 222 0.07 -0.18 -4.73
CA LEU A 222 -0.19 -0.25 -3.29
C LEU A 222 0.43 -1.52 -2.67
N ASP A 223 0.28 -2.67 -3.33
CA ASP A 223 0.85 -3.93 -2.86
C ASP A 223 2.37 -3.87 -2.76
N GLY A 224 3.03 -3.42 -3.84
CA GLY A 224 4.48 -3.26 -3.85
C GLY A 224 4.95 -2.28 -2.78
N TYR A 225 4.23 -1.18 -2.56
CA TYR A 225 4.54 -0.22 -1.50
C TYR A 225 4.43 -0.85 -0.11
N LEU A 226 3.30 -1.48 0.22
CA LEU A 226 3.06 -2.09 1.54
C LEU A 226 4.06 -3.21 1.82
N ALA A 227 4.39 -4.03 0.81
CA ALA A 227 5.43 -5.05 0.89
C ALA A 227 6.81 -4.47 1.22
N LEU A 228 7.14 -3.30 0.65
CA LEU A 228 8.41 -2.61 0.89
C LEU A 228 8.45 -1.90 2.25
N SER A 229 7.33 -1.29 2.69
CA SER A 229 7.30 -0.40 3.86
C SER A 229 6.93 -1.09 5.17
N LEU A 230 6.01 -2.06 5.18
CA LEU A 230 5.53 -2.69 6.42
C LEU A 230 6.65 -3.33 7.26
N PRO A 231 7.67 -3.99 6.67
CA PRO A 231 8.78 -4.55 7.45
C PRO A 231 9.56 -3.51 8.26
N PHE A 232 9.54 -2.22 7.87
CA PHE A 232 10.19 -1.15 8.64
C PHE A 232 9.62 -0.94 10.03
N VAL A 233 8.36 -1.35 10.28
CA VAL A 233 7.76 -1.29 11.62
C VAL A 233 8.57 -2.12 12.62
N ALA A 234 9.17 -3.23 12.17
CA ALA A 234 10.00 -4.07 12.99
C ALA A 234 11.26 -3.35 13.51
N ALA A 235 11.75 -2.30 12.84
CA ALA A 235 12.87 -1.50 13.35
C ALA A 235 12.54 -0.85 14.70
N TRP A 236 11.29 -0.41 14.92
CA TRP A 236 10.83 0.16 16.20
C TRP A 236 10.36 -0.90 17.20
N LEU A 237 9.88 -2.06 16.74
CA LEU A 237 9.40 -3.13 17.63
C LEU A 237 10.52 -4.04 18.15
N LEU A 238 11.55 -4.30 17.34
CA LEU A 238 12.68 -5.17 17.70
C LEU A 238 13.76 -4.44 18.52
N THR A 239 13.69 -3.11 18.60
CA THR A 239 14.61 -2.29 19.39
C THR A 239 13.90 -1.69 20.61
N ARG A 240 14.66 -1.40 21.66
CA ARG A 240 14.10 -0.78 22.87
C ARG A 240 13.79 0.70 22.60
N GLN A 241 12.51 1.01 22.41
CA GLN A 241 12.05 2.38 22.16
C GLN A 241 11.40 3.02 23.40
N SER A 242 10.86 4.24 23.29
CA SER A 242 9.94 4.79 24.31
C SER A 242 8.54 4.16 24.19
N ARG A 243 7.72 4.22 25.25
CA ARG A 243 6.33 3.69 25.22
C ARG A 243 5.49 4.26 24.06
N PRO A 244 5.45 5.59 23.81
CA PRO A 244 4.66 6.12 22.71
C PRO A 244 5.15 5.64 21.34
N LYS A 245 6.47 5.52 21.13
CA LYS A 245 7.02 4.97 19.88
C LYS A 245 6.64 3.51 19.66
N THR A 246 6.65 2.69 20.71
CA THR A 246 6.18 1.30 20.61
C THR A 246 4.68 1.24 20.31
N ALA A 247 3.87 2.08 20.97
CA ALA A 247 2.43 2.14 20.70
C ALA A 247 2.15 2.59 19.25
N ALA A 248 2.84 3.62 18.77
CA ALA A 248 2.76 4.07 17.39
C ALA A 248 3.16 2.97 16.40
N ALA A 249 4.24 2.22 16.67
CA ALA A 249 4.64 1.09 15.84
C ALA A 249 3.58 -0.02 15.80
N LEU A 250 2.95 -0.35 16.93
CA LEU A 250 1.88 -1.35 17.00
C LEU A 250 0.62 -0.89 16.27
N GLY A 251 0.22 0.37 16.43
CA GLY A 251 -0.89 0.96 15.67
C GLY A 251 -0.60 0.96 14.17
N LEU A 252 0.62 1.31 13.78
CA LEU A 252 1.03 1.30 12.38
C LEU A 252 1.12 -0.12 11.79
N LEU A 253 1.54 -1.11 12.58
CA LEU A 253 1.46 -2.52 12.19
C LEU A 253 0.02 -2.93 11.89
N ALA A 254 -0.93 -2.55 12.76
CA ALA A 254 -2.34 -2.86 12.59
C ALA A 254 -2.92 -2.16 11.35
N LEU A 255 -2.66 -0.86 11.18
CA LEU A 255 -3.15 -0.08 10.04
C LEU A 255 -2.55 -0.58 8.72
N GLY A 256 -1.24 -0.84 8.67
CA GLY A 256 -0.59 -1.36 7.47
C GLY A 256 -0.99 -2.80 7.14
N ALA A 257 -1.21 -3.64 8.16
CA ALA A 257 -1.77 -4.98 7.97
C ALA A 257 -3.22 -4.92 7.46
N HIS A 258 -4.05 -4.02 8.00
CA HIS A 258 -5.41 -3.79 7.51
C HIS A 258 -5.38 -3.41 6.03
N ALA A 259 -4.63 -2.37 5.67
CA ALA A 259 -4.48 -1.91 4.29
C ALA A 259 -4.01 -3.03 3.35
N GLY A 260 -3.06 -3.86 3.80
CA GLY A 260 -2.59 -4.98 3.00
C GLY A 260 -3.63 -6.09 2.84
N LEU A 261 -4.36 -6.43 3.91
CA LEU A 261 -5.39 -7.47 3.87
C LEU A 261 -6.61 -7.06 3.03
N THR A 262 -6.95 -5.78 3.01
CA THR A 262 -8.08 -5.21 2.24
C THR A 262 -7.80 -5.06 0.75
N THR A 263 -6.56 -5.27 0.30
CA THR A 263 -6.25 -5.40 -1.14
C THR A 263 -6.76 -6.72 -1.74
N PHE A 264 -6.99 -7.75 -0.91
CA PHE A 264 -7.27 -9.13 -1.34
C PHE A 264 -6.27 -9.67 -2.38
N SER A 265 -4.99 -9.27 -2.23
CA SER A 265 -3.89 -9.67 -3.08
C SER A 265 -3.14 -10.86 -2.51
N ARG A 266 -3.24 -12.02 -3.18
CA ARG A 266 -2.51 -13.24 -2.81
C ARG A 266 -0.99 -13.03 -2.81
N GLY A 267 -0.48 -12.23 -3.77
CA GLY A 267 0.93 -11.87 -3.86
C GLY A 267 1.40 -11.06 -2.65
N LEU A 268 0.58 -10.12 -2.17
CA LEU A 268 0.89 -9.35 -0.96
C LEU A 268 0.83 -10.20 0.31
N PHE A 269 -0.10 -11.16 0.40
CA PHE A 269 -0.17 -12.06 1.55
C PHE A 269 1.08 -12.95 1.62
N ALA A 270 1.51 -13.49 0.48
CA ALA A 270 2.77 -14.23 0.37
C ALA A 270 3.97 -13.36 0.77
N SER A 271 3.98 -12.10 0.33
CA SER A 271 5.01 -11.12 0.69
C SER A 271 5.10 -10.91 2.21
N PHE A 272 3.97 -10.67 2.89
CA PHE A 272 3.95 -10.53 4.35
C PHE A 272 4.44 -11.79 5.07
N ALA A 273 4.09 -12.98 4.57
CA ALA A 273 4.59 -14.25 5.11
C ALA A 273 6.12 -14.37 4.95
N VAL A 274 6.67 -14.04 3.78
CA VAL A 274 8.12 -14.05 3.52
C VAL A 274 8.85 -13.04 4.41
N SER A 275 8.39 -11.79 4.45
CA SER A 275 8.97 -10.74 5.28
C SER A 275 8.91 -11.08 6.77
N GLY A 276 7.77 -11.58 7.26
CA GLY A 276 7.60 -12.03 8.63
C GLY A 276 8.54 -13.19 8.99
N THR A 277 8.71 -14.14 8.07
CA THR A 277 9.65 -15.28 8.24
C THR A 277 11.09 -14.79 8.34
N ILE A 278 11.52 -13.88 7.45
CA ILE A 278 12.86 -13.28 7.50
C ILE A 278 13.08 -12.58 8.84
N LEU A 279 12.13 -11.75 9.28
CA LEU A 279 12.21 -11.02 10.55
C LEU A 279 12.24 -11.96 11.77
N ALA A 280 11.54 -13.09 11.72
CA ALA A 280 11.52 -14.10 12.79
C ALA A 280 12.80 -14.96 12.83
N LEU A 281 13.37 -15.31 11.67
CA LEU A 281 14.54 -16.16 11.57
C LEU A 281 15.82 -15.52 12.14
N PHE A 282 15.98 -14.19 12.02
CA PHE A 282 17.18 -13.51 12.52
C PHE A 282 17.38 -13.62 14.04
N PRO A 283 16.41 -13.25 14.90
CA PRO A 283 16.54 -13.44 16.34
C PRO A 283 16.59 -14.93 16.71
N LEU A 284 15.91 -15.79 15.95
CA LEU A 284 15.91 -17.24 16.18
C LEU A 284 17.28 -17.88 15.97
N VAL A 285 17.95 -17.59 14.84
CA VAL A 285 19.31 -18.07 14.54
C VAL A 285 20.29 -17.58 15.61
N ARG A 286 20.15 -16.33 16.07
CA ARG A 286 20.98 -15.81 17.17
C ARG A 286 20.76 -16.59 18.47
N ALA A 287 19.51 -16.84 18.84
CA ALA A 287 19.17 -17.59 20.06
C ALA A 287 19.64 -19.06 19.99
N LEU A 288 19.58 -19.69 18.81
CA LEU A 288 20.09 -21.04 18.56
C LEU A 288 21.63 -21.08 18.66
N LYS A 289 22.34 -20.14 18.04
CA LYS A 289 23.81 -20.04 18.14
C LYS A 289 24.28 -19.86 19.58
N LEU A 290 23.55 -19.06 20.35
CA LEU A 290 23.82 -18.84 21.79
C LEU A 290 23.34 -20.00 22.68
N ARG A 291 22.82 -21.10 22.10
CA ARG A 291 22.23 -22.26 22.81
C ARG A 291 21.15 -21.87 23.84
N GLN A 292 20.51 -20.71 23.66
CA GLN A 292 19.47 -20.19 24.55
C GLN A 292 18.12 -20.88 24.33
N LEU A 293 17.90 -21.47 23.15
CA LEU A 293 16.68 -22.20 22.80
C LEU A 293 17.02 -23.63 22.35
N ARG A 294 16.25 -24.62 22.84
CA ARG A 294 16.30 -26.01 22.39
C ARG A 294 15.23 -26.23 21.32
N GLY A 295 15.55 -26.96 20.24
CA GLY A 295 14.63 -27.21 19.11
C GLY A 295 13.26 -27.78 19.53
N ARG A 296 13.24 -28.67 20.53
CA ARG A 296 11.99 -29.20 21.12
C ARG A 296 11.05 -28.12 21.68
N ASN A 297 11.60 -27.07 22.29
CA ASN A 297 10.78 -25.97 22.82
C ASN A 297 10.22 -25.09 21.70
N MET A 298 10.92 -25.00 20.57
CA MET A 298 10.43 -24.29 19.39
C MET A 298 9.28 -25.03 18.73
N MET A 299 9.40 -26.35 18.54
CA MET A 299 8.30 -27.17 18.00
C MET A 299 7.07 -27.09 18.90
N LEU A 300 7.26 -27.16 20.21
CA LEU A 300 6.17 -26.96 21.17
C LEU A 300 5.55 -25.56 21.04
N GLY A 301 6.35 -24.51 20.93
CA GLY A 301 5.86 -23.14 20.73
C GLY A 301 5.07 -22.97 19.43
N ALA A 302 5.57 -23.52 18.33
CA ALA A 302 4.89 -23.50 17.04
C ALA A 302 3.56 -24.27 17.07
N LEU A 303 3.54 -25.45 17.71
CA LEU A 303 2.31 -26.23 17.92
C LEU A 303 1.28 -25.46 18.75
N VAL A 304 1.71 -24.82 19.84
CA VAL A 304 0.83 -23.99 20.68
C VAL A 304 0.27 -22.81 19.88
N CYS A 305 1.10 -22.11 19.11
CA CYS A 305 0.63 -21.02 18.25
C CYS A 305 -0.38 -21.52 17.19
N GLY A 306 -0.08 -22.63 16.51
CA GLY A 306 -0.97 -23.22 15.51
C GLY A 306 -2.32 -23.65 16.08
N LEU A 307 -2.32 -24.32 17.23
CA LEU A 307 -3.55 -24.69 17.95
C LEU A 307 -4.36 -23.45 18.38
N GLY A 308 -3.68 -22.39 18.82
CA GLY A 308 -4.32 -21.13 19.18
C GLY A 308 -5.01 -20.45 17.99
N ILE A 309 -4.32 -20.35 16.85
CA ILE A 309 -4.89 -19.80 15.61
C ILE A 309 -6.10 -20.63 15.17
N PHE A 310 -5.96 -21.95 15.14
CA PHE A 310 -7.06 -22.85 14.77
C PHE A 310 -8.29 -22.67 15.68
N ALA A 311 -8.08 -22.58 17.00
CA ALA A 311 -9.19 -22.37 17.94
C ALA A 311 -9.87 -21.01 17.75
N LEU A 312 -9.09 -19.95 17.46
CA LEU A 312 -9.61 -18.60 17.18
C LEU A 312 -10.41 -18.55 15.87
N GLU A 313 -9.93 -19.22 14.81
CA GLU A 313 -10.67 -19.33 13.53
C GLU A 313 -12.00 -20.05 13.71
N ARG A 314 -12.01 -21.18 14.43
CA ARG A 314 -13.26 -21.91 14.74
C ARG A 314 -14.22 -21.08 15.58
N MET A 315 -13.70 -20.30 16.52
CA MET A 315 -14.51 -19.38 17.31
C MET A 315 -15.11 -18.26 16.44
N PHE A 316 -14.32 -17.67 15.54
CA PHE A 316 -14.79 -16.61 14.65
C PHE A 316 -15.86 -17.12 13.68
N ALA A 317 -15.70 -18.32 13.13
CA ALA A 317 -16.63 -18.90 12.16
C ALA A 317 -18.07 -19.02 12.69
N VAL A 318 -18.26 -19.13 14.01
CA VAL A 318 -19.59 -19.31 14.63
C VAL A 318 -19.98 -18.13 15.53
N GLY A 319 -19.03 -17.53 16.25
CA GLY A 319 -19.24 -16.41 17.18
C GLY A 319 -18.93 -15.01 16.61
N GLY A 320 -18.43 -14.93 15.38
CA GLY A 320 -18.06 -13.68 14.69
C GLY A 320 -17.04 -12.84 15.45
N TYR A 321 -17.05 -11.53 15.20
CA TYR A 321 -16.13 -10.57 15.85
C TYR A 321 -16.24 -10.56 17.38
N ARG A 322 -17.45 -10.77 17.92
CA ARG A 322 -17.71 -10.74 19.37
C ARG A 322 -17.08 -11.94 20.06
N GLY A 323 -17.29 -13.14 19.51
CA GLY A 323 -16.65 -14.36 20.00
C GLY A 323 -15.13 -14.31 19.88
N LEU A 324 -14.60 -13.80 18.76
CA LEU A 324 -13.16 -13.63 18.56
C LEU A 324 -12.55 -12.68 19.60
N LEU A 325 -13.17 -11.52 19.84
CA LEU A 325 -12.71 -10.56 20.85
C LEU A 325 -12.71 -11.16 22.26
N ALA A 326 -13.79 -11.85 22.63
CA ALA A 326 -13.89 -12.52 23.93
C ALA A 326 -12.78 -13.58 24.11
N ALA A 327 -12.55 -14.39 23.08
CA ALA A 327 -11.49 -15.40 23.07
C ALA A 327 -10.10 -14.78 23.22
N LEU A 328 -9.79 -13.70 22.51
CA LEU A 328 -8.49 -13.02 22.60
C LEU A 328 -8.23 -12.42 23.99
N ILE A 329 -9.24 -11.81 24.61
CA ILE A 329 -9.15 -11.28 25.98
C ILE A 329 -8.93 -12.42 26.97
N LEU A 330 -9.66 -13.54 26.85
CA LEU A 330 -9.46 -14.72 27.69
C LEU A 330 -8.06 -15.32 27.54
N LEU A 331 -7.55 -15.45 26.31
CA LEU A 331 -6.19 -15.94 26.06
C LEU A 331 -5.12 -14.98 26.61
N GLY A 332 -5.33 -13.67 26.47
CA GLY A 332 -4.47 -12.65 27.09
C GLY A 332 -4.45 -12.76 28.62
N ALA A 333 -5.61 -12.96 29.24
CA ALA A 333 -5.74 -13.20 30.67
C ALA A 333 -5.02 -14.50 31.09
N ALA A 334 -5.19 -15.59 30.34
CA ALA A 334 -4.49 -16.86 30.58
C ALA A 334 -2.97 -16.69 30.50
N MET A 335 -2.46 -16.00 29.46
CA MET A 335 -1.04 -15.73 29.31
C MET A 335 -0.48 -14.91 30.48
N ALA A 336 -1.20 -13.89 30.95
CA ALA A 336 -0.80 -13.09 32.10
C ALA A 336 -0.83 -13.91 33.40
N LEU A 337 -1.94 -14.57 33.69
CA LEU A 337 -2.16 -15.42 34.86
C LEU A 337 -1.08 -16.49 34.99
N SER A 338 -0.69 -17.10 33.88
CA SER A 338 0.33 -18.16 33.82
C SER A 338 1.73 -17.73 34.29
N THR A 339 1.99 -16.43 34.41
CA THR A 339 3.26 -15.90 34.90
C THR A 339 3.25 -15.57 36.39
N TRP A 340 2.09 -15.60 37.04
CA TRP A 340 1.95 -15.30 38.46
C TRP A 340 2.15 -16.55 39.32
N ALA A 341 2.68 -16.36 40.52
CA ALA A 341 2.85 -17.45 41.49
C ALA A 341 1.53 -17.65 42.26
N ILE A 342 0.64 -18.47 41.70
CA ILE A 342 -0.69 -18.70 42.28
C ILE A 342 -0.69 -20.00 43.10
N PRO A 343 -1.10 -19.96 44.38
CA PRO A 343 -1.29 -21.16 45.19
C PRO A 343 -2.32 -22.10 44.57
N ARG A 344 -1.93 -23.35 44.29
CA ARG A 344 -2.80 -24.35 43.65
C ARG A 344 -4.09 -24.63 44.45
N ALA A 345 -4.04 -24.48 45.77
CA ALA A 345 -5.18 -24.66 46.66
C ALA A 345 -6.33 -23.68 46.40
N LEU A 346 -6.06 -22.51 45.80
CA LEU A 346 -7.11 -21.50 45.52
C LEU A 346 -7.93 -21.82 44.27
N ILE A 347 -7.43 -22.66 43.36
CA ILE A 347 -8.06 -22.95 42.07
C ILE A 347 -9.49 -23.52 42.22
N PRO A 348 -9.73 -24.61 42.98
CA PRO A 348 -11.08 -25.19 43.10
C PRO A 348 -12.06 -24.24 43.81
N ALA A 349 -11.61 -23.54 44.85
CA ALA A 349 -12.44 -22.56 45.56
C ALA A 349 -12.85 -21.40 44.64
N SER A 350 -11.90 -20.84 43.87
CA SER A 350 -12.19 -19.77 42.91
C SER A 350 -13.11 -20.20 41.78
N LEU A 351 -13.01 -21.45 41.31
CA LEU A 351 -13.92 -21.99 40.28
C LEU A 351 -15.36 -22.12 40.81
N LEU A 352 -15.52 -22.64 42.03
CA LEU A 352 -16.83 -22.74 42.68
C LEU A 352 -17.44 -21.35 42.91
N CYS A 353 -16.66 -20.40 43.44
CA CYS A 353 -17.12 -19.03 43.63
C CYS A 353 -17.50 -18.35 42.31
N ALA A 354 -16.71 -18.51 41.25
CA ALA A 354 -17.03 -17.96 39.93
C ALA A 354 -18.33 -18.56 39.38
N THR A 355 -18.51 -19.88 39.50
CA THR A 355 -19.73 -20.56 39.03
C THR A 355 -20.97 -20.09 39.79
N ALA A 356 -20.88 -19.99 41.12
CA ALA A 356 -21.98 -19.48 41.95
C ALA A 356 -22.30 -18.02 41.63
N LEU A 357 -21.27 -17.18 41.43
CA LEU A 357 -21.43 -15.77 41.06
C LEU A 357 -22.12 -15.63 39.70
N GLU A 358 -21.70 -16.38 38.69
CA GLU A 358 -22.31 -16.35 37.35
C GLU A 358 -23.78 -16.82 37.38
N LEU A 359 -24.10 -17.87 38.14
CA LEU A 359 -25.48 -18.36 38.25
C LEU A 359 -26.40 -17.34 38.92
N VAL A 360 -25.98 -16.75 40.04
CA VAL A 360 -26.78 -15.79 40.80
C VAL A 360 -26.94 -14.49 40.03
N VAL A 361 -25.82 -13.88 39.61
CA VAL A 361 -25.86 -12.57 38.94
C VAL A 361 -26.41 -12.70 37.53
N GLY A 362 -26.07 -13.76 36.80
CA GLY A 362 -26.64 -14.03 35.47
C GLY A 362 -28.15 -14.25 35.51
N GLY A 363 -28.66 -14.98 36.51
CA GLY A 363 -30.10 -15.18 36.70
C GLY A 363 -30.85 -13.89 37.06
N LEU A 364 -30.27 -13.07 37.93
CA LEU A 364 -30.83 -11.76 38.29
C LEU A 364 -30.85 -10.78 37.09
N LEU A 365 -29.79 -10.77 36.29
CA LEU A 365 -29.72 -9.90 35.11
C LEU A 365 -30.64 -10.38 33.98
N ALA A 366 -30.79 -11.70 33.82
CA ALA A 366 -31.70 -12.28 32.83
C ALA A 366 -33.19 -11.99 33.12
N SER A 367 -33.53 -11.66 34.37
CA SER A 367 -34.90 -11.30 34.79
C SER A 367 -35.16 -9.79 34.78
N SER A 368 -34.21 -8.97 34.30
CA SER A 368 -34.31 -7.51 34.32
C SER A 368 -34.55 -6.90 32.93
N ASP A 369 -35.53 -5.99 32.82
CA ASP A 369 -35.96 -5.39 31.54
C ASP A 369 -34.94 -4.44 30.92
N TRP A 370 -34.09 -3.81 31.74
CA TRP A 370 -33.06 -2.85 31.26
C TRP A 370 -31.84 -3.52 30.61
N ALA A 371 -31.71 -4.85 30.72
CA ALA A 371 -30.58 -5.62 30.19
C ALA A 371 -30.80 -6.11 28.74
N ALA A 372 -31.84 -5.64 28.04
CA ALA A 372 -32.22 -6.17 26.73
C ALA A 372 -31.37 -5.66 25.55
N GLU A 373 -30.74 -4.48 25.66
CA GLU A 373 -30.15 -3.80 24.50
C GLU A 373 -28.65 -3.47 24.63
N GLY A 374 -27.97 -3.51 23.48
CA GLY A 374 -26.58 -3.04 23.34
C GLY A 374 -25.56 -3.78 24.21
N ILE A 375 -24.71 -3.00 24.89
CA ILE A 375 -23.62 -3.49 25.76
C ILE A 375 -24.10 -3.96 27.13
N PHE A 376 -25.35 -3.64 27.50
CA PHE A 376 -25.94 -3.99 28.80
C PHE A 376 -26.48 -5.42 28.86
N LYS A 377 -26.44 -6.14 27.73
CA LYS A 377 -26.78 -7.57 27.73
C LYS A 377 -25.96 -8.30 28.79
N PRO A 378 -26.59 -9.17 29.61
CA PRO A 378 -25.91 -9.86 30.71
C PRO A 378 -24.55 -10.47 30.34
N PRO A 379 -24.39 -11.21 29.21
CA PRO A 379 -23.10 -11.80 28.84
C PRO A 379 -22.00 -10.76 28.57
N TYR A 380 -22.31 -9.56 28.09
CA TYR A 380 -21.29 -8.53 27.84
C TYR A 380 -20.93 -7.75 29.08
N LEU A 381 -21.92 -7.46 29.92
CA LEU A 381 -21.71 -6.73 31.16
C LEU A 381 -20.83 -7.54 32.10
N LEU A 382 -21.17 -8.81 32.32
CA LEU A 382 -20.40 -9.73 33.17
C LEU A 382 -19.00 -10.00 32.62
N PHE A 383 -18.89 -10.17 31.30
CA PHE A 383 -17.59 -10.29 30.64
C PHE A 383 -16.73 -9.04 30.85
N SER A 384 -17.29 -7.84 30.65
CA SER A 384 -16.57 -6.57 30.78
C SER A 384 -16.14 -6.32 32.23
N LEU A 385 -17.00 -6.58 33.21
CA LEU A 385 -16.68 -6.49 34.63
C LEU A 385 -15.55 -7.46 35.00
N SER A 386 -15.60 -8.70 34.51
CA SER A 386 -14.54 -9.70 34.70
C SER A 386 -13.23 -9.29 34.03
N ALA A 387 -13.28 -8.71 32.83
CA ALA A 387 -12.10 -8.22 32.12
C ALA A 387 -11.45 -7.03 32.83
N LEU A 388 -12.26 -6.07 33.29
CA LEU A 388 -11.80 -4.88 34.01
C LEU A 388 -11.20 -5.23 35.37
N THR A 389 -11.86 -6.11 36.14
CA THR A 389 -11.35 -6.59 37.43
C THR A 389 -10.03 -7.34 37.27
N PHE A 390 -9.95 -8.27 36.32
CA PHE A 390 -8.71 -8.97 35.99
C PHE A 390 -7.61 -7.98 35.54
N GLY A 391 -7.95 -7.03 34.67
CA GLY A 391 -7.03 -6.02 34.15
C GLY A 391 -6.47 -5.10 35.22
N ALA A 392 -7.31 -4.65 36.16
CA ALA A 392 -6.89 -3.82 37.30
C ALA A 392 -5.91 -4.58 38.21
N LEU A 393 -6.19 -5.86 38.48
CA LEU A 393 -5.30 -6.72 39.25
C LEU A 393 -3.99 -6.96 38.51
N ALA A 394 -4.03 -7.22 37.19
CA ALA A 394 -2.84 -7.36 36.36
C ALA A 394 -1.98 -6.09 36.33
N TRP A 395 -2.61 -4.92 36.31
CA TRP A 395 -1.93 -3.63 36.42
C TRP A 395 -1.25 -3.46 37.78
N SER A 396 -1.94 -3.81 38.87
CA SER A 396 -1.39 -3.75 40.23
C SER A 396 -0.20 -4.72 40.42
N ALA A 397 -0.30 -5.92 39.84
CA ALA A 397 0.71 -6.97 39.90
C ALA A 397 2.05 -6.58 39.25
N ARG A 398 2.04 -5.51 38.44
CA ARG A 398 3.25 -4.93 37.83
C ARG A 398 4.16 -4.24 38.86
N TRP A 399 3.59 -3.72 39.94
CA TRP A 399 4.30 -2.91 40.93
C TRP A 399 4.49 -3.63 42.26
N ARG A 400 3.56 -4.51 42.63
CA ARG A 400 3.59 -5.27 43.88
C ARG A 400 3.11 -6.70 43.63
N ALA A 401 3.64 -7.66 44.39
CA ALA A 401 3.13 -9.03 44.35
C ALA A 401 1.66 -9.06 44.82
N LEU A 402 0.84 -9.86 44.15
CA LEU A 402 -0.56 -10.04 44.52
C LEU A 402 -0.66 -10.70 45.90
N SER A 403 -1.52 -10.16 46.76
CA SER A 403 -1.92 -10.82 48.01
C SER A 403 -2.71 -12.11 47.70
N ARG A 404 -2.85 -13.01 48.69
CA ARG A 404 -3.70 -14.22 48.52
C ARG A 404 -5.14 -13.87 48.13
N GLY A 405 -5.69 -12.79 48.68
CA GLY A 405 -7.01 -12.27 48.30
C GLY A 405 -7.03 -11.79 46.84
N GLY A 406 -6.06 -10.98 46.43
CA GLY A 406 -5.94 -10.51 45.04
C GLY A 406 -5.79 -11.65 44.03
N ALA A 407 -5.00 -12.68 44.37
CA ALA A 407 -4.87 -13.88 43.53
C ALA A 407 -6.19 -14.68 43.42
N SER A 408 -6.97 -14.75 44.50
CA SER A 408 -8.29 -15.41 44.49
C SER A 408 -9.30 -14.67 43.62
N VAL A 409 -9.36 -13.34 43.72
CA VAL A 409 -10.22 -12.50 42.87
C VAL A 409 -9.81 -12.60 41.41
N ALA A 410 -8.51 -12.60 41.10
CA ALA A 410 -8.06 -12.77 39.73
C ALA A 410 -8.43 -14.13 39.13
N LEU A 411 -8.36 -15.22 39.91
CA LEU A 411 -8.81 -16.53 39.47
C LEU A 411 -10.32 -16.57 39.25
N ILE A 412 -11.11 -15.96 40.15
CA ILE A 412 -12.57 -15.83 39.98
C ILE A 412 -12.88 -15.08 38.68
N ALA A 413 -12.28 -13.91 38.48
CA ALA A 413 -12.46 -13.11 37.27
C ALA A 413 -12.04 -13.88 36.00
N PHE A 414 -10.96 -14.68 36.05
CA PHE A 414 -10.55 -15.52 34.93
C PHE A 414 -11.57 -16.62 34.59
N PHE A 415 -12.13 -17.30 35.60
CA PHE A 415 -13.16 -18.30 35.36
C PHE A 415 -14.49 -17.69 34.90
N CYS A 416 -14.87 -16.51 35.41
CA CYS A 416 -15.98 -15.72 34.90
C CYS A 416 -15.77 -15.31 33.44
N LEU A 417 -14.56 -14.88 33.05
CA LEU A 417 -14.22 -14.63 31.63
C LEU A 417 -14.42 -15.87 30.77
N ALA A 418 -14.01 -17.05 31.25
CA ALA A 418 -14.19 -18.31 30.53
C ALA A 418 -15.67 -18.64 30.34
N ALA A 419 -16.48 -18.58 31.40
CA ALA A 419 -17.92 -18.83 31.35
C ALA A 419 -18.64 -17.84 30.41
N ASN A 420 -18.34 -16.55 30.54
CA ASN A 420 -18.93 -15.52 29.70
C ASN A 420 -18.47 -15.60 28.23
N THR A 421 -17.27 -16.09 27.94
CA THR A 421 -16.84 -16.35 26.56
C THR A 421 -17.75 -17.38 25.89
N LEU A 422 -18.08 -18.47 26.61
CA LEU A 422 -19.04 -19.47 26.14
C LEU A 422 -20.46 -18.90 26.00
N TRP A 423 -20.89 -18.05 26.94
CA TRP A 423 -22.21 -17.43 26.88
C TRP A 423 -22.32 -16.47 25.68
N ILE A 424 -21.33 -15.60 25.47
CA ILE A 424 -21.25 -14.70 24.30
C ILE A 424 -21.31 -15.53 23.01
N ALA A 425 -20.55 -16.61 22.93
CA ALA A 425 -20.54 -17.48 21.75
C ALA A 425 -21.92 -18.09 21.48
N ARG A 426 -22.55 -18.70 22.49
CA ARG A 426 -23.87 -19.32 22.36
C ARG A 426 -24.98 -18.32 22.05
N HIS A 427 -24.89 -17.10 22.58
CA HIS A 427 -25.91 -16.08 22.33
C HIS A 427 -26.02 -15.72 20.84
N TRP A 428 -24.92 -15.76 20.08
CA TRP A 428 -24.92 -15.42 18.65
C TRP A 428 -24.88 -16.62 17.72
N GLY A 429 -24.09 -17.63 18.06
CA GLY A 429 -23.86 -18.80 17.22
C GLY A 429 -24.66 -20.04 17.63
N GLY A 430 -25.59 -19.89 18.58
CA GLY A 430 -26.44 -20.98 19.07
C GLY A 430 -25.65 -22.13 19.71
N SER A 431 -26.20 -23.34 19.65
CA SER A 431 -25.57 -24.55 20.18
C SER A 431 -24.27 -24.91 19.44
N ALA A 432 -24.16 -24.60 18.15
CA ALA A 432 -22.97 -24.86 17.35
C ALA A 432 -21.72 -24.13 17.90
N ALA A 433 -21.91 -22.99 18.58
CA ALA A 433 -20.82 -22.22 19.16
C ALA A 433 -20.20 -22.83 20.43
N SER A 434 -20.85 -23.82 21.04
CA SER A 434 -20.39 -24.41 22.30
C SER A 434 -19.06 -25.13 22.14
N ALA A 435 -18.89 -25.95 21.10
CA ALA A 435 -17.65 -26.70 20.89
C ALA A 435 -16.42 -25.77 20.64
N PRO A 436 -16.48 -24.76 19.75
CA PRO A 436 -15.39 -23.79 19.60
C PRO A 436 -15.06 -23.01 20.87
N ALA A 437 -16.08 -22.58 21.63
CA ALA A 437 -15.85 -21.86 22.88
C ALA A 437 -15.19 -22.74 23.94
N THR A 438 -15.63 -24.00 24.08
CA THR A 438 -14.97 -24.97 24.98
C THR A 438 -13.54 -25.26 24.56
N LEU A 439 -13.25 -25.34 23.26
CA LEU A 439 -11.90 -25.48 22.74
C LEU A 439 -11.00 -24.30 23.15
N ILE A 440 -11.50 -23.06 23.03
CA ILE A 440 -10.78 -21.86 23.49
C ILE A 440 -10.52 -21.88 24.99
N ILE A 441 -11.50 -22.28 25.81
CA ILE A 441 -11.35 -22.38 27.27
C ILE A 441 -10.32 -23.46 27.62
N ALA A 442 -10.41 -24.64 27.00
CA ALA A 442 -9.44 -25.72 27.19
C ALA A 442 -8.02 -25.28 26.80
N PHE A 443 -7.89 -24.55 25.69
CA PHE A 443 -6.61 -24.00 25.25
C PHE A 443 -6.07 -22.94 26.22
N ALA A 444 -6.93 -22.04 26.74
CA ALA A 444 -6.55 -21.06 27.76
C ALA A 444 -6.00 -21.75 29.03
N LEU A 445 -6.67 -22.80 29.51
CA LEU A 445 -6.21 -23.60 30.64
C LEU A 445 -4.89 -24.33 30.32
N LEU A 446 -4.75 -24.87 29.11
CA LEU A 446 -3.51 -25.51 28.66
C LEU A 446 -2.32 -24.53 28.69
N LEU A 447 -2.51 -23.28 28.27
CA LEU A 447 -1.47 -22.25 28.34
C LEU A 447 -1.00 -22.01 29.79
N VAL A 448 -1.94 -21.94 30.73
CA VAL A 448 -1.64 -21.78 32.17
C VAL A 448 -0.82 -22.97 32.68
N VAL A 449 -1.23 -24.20 32.36
CA VAL A 449 -0.54 -25.43 32.81
C VAL A 449 0.86 -25.56 32.18
N LEU A 450 0.99 -25.31 30.88
CA LEU A 450 2.27 -25.43 30.16
C LEU A 450 3.30 -24.44 30.69
N ASN A 451 2.91 -23.19 30.91
CA ASN A 451 3.85 -22.17 31.40
C ASN A 451 4.22 -22.39 32.87
N ALA A 452 3.28 -22.89 33.70
CA ALA A 452 3.56 -23.27 35.08
C ALA A 452 4.60 -24.41 35.18
N ARG A 453 4.62 -25.33 34.21
CA ARG A 453 5.57 -26.46 34.17
C ARG A 453 6.92 -26.11 33.56
N LYS A 454 6.96 -25.36 32.44
CA LYS A 454 8.18 -25.15 31.64
C LYS A 454 8.60 -23.69 31.42
N ARG A 455 7.94 -22.71 32.07
CA ARG A 455 8.21 -21.26 31.93
C ARG A 455 8.59 -20.87 30.50
N LEU A 456 7.69 -21.20 29.57
CA LEU A 456 7.86 -20.98 28.13
C LEU A 456 7.90 -19.49 27.77
N TRP A 457 7.21 -18.64 28.52
CA TRP A 457 7.22 -17.18 28.34
C TRP A 457 7.25 -16.42 29.67
N ARG A 458 7.66 -15.15 29.61
CA ARG A 458 7.66 -14.19 30.73
C ARG A 458 6.97 -12.91 30.31
N LEU A 459 6.30 -12.23 31.24
CA LEU A 459 5.78 -10.87 31.02
C LEU A 459 6.94 -9.88 31.01
N SER A 460 7.47 -9.63 29.82
CA SER A 460 8.43 -8.58 29.54
C SER A 460 7.81 -7.55 28.61
N ARG A 461 8.47 -6.40 28.46
CA ARG A 461 8.04 -5.41 27.47
C ARG A 461 8.04 -5.98 26.05
N THR A 462 9.08 -6.74 25.69
CA THR A 462 9.24 -7.31 24.35
C THR A 462 8.17 -8.34 24.05
N SER A 463 7.89 -9.24 25.00
CA SER A 463 6.84 -10.26 24.85
C SER A 463 5.44 -9.63 24.78
N LEU A 464 5.19 -8.54 25.52
CA LEU A 464 3.94 -7.79 25.44
C LEU A 464 3.77 -7.14 24.06
N SER A 465 4.79 -6.45 23.55
CA SER A 465 4.75 -5.87 22.20
C SER A 465 4.49 -6.94 21.13
N PHE A 466 5.16 -8.11 21.24
CA PHE A 466 4.93 -9.22 20.33
C PHE A 466 3.50 -9.77 20.43
N ALA A 467 2.99 -9.98 21.65
CA ALA A 467 1.63 -10.47 21.87
C ALA A 467 0.56 -9.50 21.33
N VAL A 468 0.72 -8.20 21.58
CA VAL A 468 -0.20 -7.17 21.05
C VAL A 468 -0.11 -7.09 19.52
N GLY A 469 1.10 -7.12 18.96
CA GLY A 469 1.29 -7.12 17.50
C GLY A 469 0.69 -8.36 16.82
N ALA A 470 0.92 -9.55 17.39
CA ALA A 470 0.31 -10.79 16.91
C ALA A 470 -1.22 -10.75 17.02
N THR A 471 -1.75 -10.26 18.13
CA THR A 471 -3.20 -10.08 18.33
C THR A 471 -3.77 -9.13 17.27
N ALA A 472 -3.13 -7.99 17.02
CA ALA A 472 -3.56 -7.03 16.00
C ALA A 472 -3.60 -7.66 14.60
N ILE A 473 -2.59 -8.46 14.24
CA ILE A 473 -2.57 -9.19 12.96
C ILE A 473 -3.69 -10.22 12.91
N LEU A 474 -3.88 -11.03 13.96
CA LEU A 474 -4.90 -12.10 13.98
C LEU A 474 -6.33 -11.56 13.93
N VAL A 475 -6.62 -10.46 14.62
CA VAL A 475 -7.92 -9.78 14.58
C VAL A 475 -8.30 -9.36 13.17
N LEU A 476 -7.32 -9.01 12.33
CA LEU A 476 -7.54 -8.59 10.96
C LEU A 476 -7.52 -9.78 9.99
N LEU A 477 -6.59 -10.71 10.18
CA LEU A 477 -6.37 -11.85 9.28
C LEU A 477 -7.54 -12.83 9.32
N ILE A 478 -8.03 -13.19 10.52
CA ILE A 478 -9.08 -14.23 10.68
C ILE A 478 -10.39 -13.84 9.96
N PRO A 479 -10.93 -12.61 10.10
CA PRO A 479 -12.12 -12.23 9.36
C PRO A 479 -11.93 -12.20 7.86
N VAL A 480 -10.77 -11.74 7.39
CA VAL A 480 -10.47 -11.66 5.96
C VAL A 480 -10.33 -13.06 5.36
N SER A 481 -9.60 -13.97 6.02
CA SER A 481 -9.45 -15.36 5.57
C SER A 481 -10.77 -16.14 5.60
N SER A 482 -11.71 -15.74 6.47
CA SER A 482 -13.04 -16.36 6.58
C SER A 482 -14.11 -15.68 5.71
N SER A 483 -13.75 -14.67 4.90
CA SER A 483 -14.70 -13.93 4.06
C SER A 483 -15.02 -14.67 2.75
N TYR A 484 -16.24 -14.49 2.24
CA TYR A 484 -16.67 -15.09 0.96
C TYR A 484 -15.76 -14.68 -0.20
N TYR A 485 -15.47 -13.37 -0.32
CA TYR A 485 -14.65 -12.86 -1.41
C TYR A 485 -13.20 -13.38 -1.37
N ALA A 486 -12.59 -13.49 -0.17
CA ALA A 486 -11.30 -14.15 -0.05
C ALA A 486 -11.38 -15.63 -0.45
N GLY A 487 -12.43 -16.34 -0.02
CA GLY A 487 -12.70 -17.72 -0.42
C GLY A 487 -12.73 -17.91 -1.95
N GLU A 488 -13.48 -17.07 -2.65
CA GLU A 488 -13.57 -17.07 -4.12
C GLU A 488 -12.22 -16.77 -4.79
N ARG A 489 -11.46 -15.81 -4.24
CA ARG A 489 -10.13 -15.47 -4.74
C ARG A 489 -9.12 -16.61 -4.54
N PHE A 490 -9.26 -17.43 -3.49
CA PHE A 490 -8.38 -18.57 -3.27
C PHE A 490 -8.82 -19.80 -4.06
N SER A 491 -10.12 -20.00 -4.31
CA SER A 491 -10.61 -21.10 -5.14
C SER A 491 -10.19 -20.97 -6.61
N SER A 492 -10.10 -19.75 -7.16
CA SER A 492 -9.69 -19.49 -8.55
C SER A 492 -8.17 -19.54 -8.79
N THR A 493 -7.34 -19.89 -7.80
CA THR A 493 -5.87 -19.77 -7.86
C THR A 493 -5.24 -20.46 -9.08
N ARG A 494 -5.75 -21.65 -9.46
CA ARG A 494 -5.22 -22.40 -10.60
C ARG A 494 -5.52 -21.71 -11.93
N GLY A 495 -6.77 -21.27 -12.14
CA GLY A 495 -7.17 -20.58 -13.37
C GLY A 495 -6.41 -19.29 -13.59
N ASP A 496 -6.29 -18.46 -12.54
CA ASP A 496 -5.52 -17.21 -12.59
C ASP A 496 -4.04 -17.44 -12.94
N PHE A 497 -3.44 -18.55 -12.48
CA PHE A 497 -2.04 -18.87 -12.78
C PHE A 497 -1.86 -19.27 -14.25
N ASP A 498 -2.78 -20.08 -14.78
CA ASP A 498 -2.77 -20.49 -16.20
C ASP A 498 -2.96 -19.28 -17.13
N GLU A 499 -3.82 -18.33 -16.77
CA GLU A 499 -3.98 -17.06 -17.49
C GLU A 499 -2.71 -16.20 -17.47
N ARG A 500 -2.03 -16.12 -16.32
CA ARG A 500 -0.77 -15.39 -16.19
C ARG A 500 0.34 -16.03 -17.01
N LEU A 501 0.46 -17.35 -16.99
CA LEU A 501 1.46 -18.05 -17.79
C LEU A 501 1.21 -17.83 -19.29
N ARG A 502 -0.06 -17.84 -19.72
CA ARG A 502 -0.43 -17.50 -21.10
C ARG A 502 -0.03 -16.08 -21.45
N HIS A 503 -0.37 -15.09 -20.60
CA HIS A 503 0.04 -13.70 -20.80
C HIS A 503 1.57 -13.56 -20.89
N TRP A 504 2.31 -14.18 -19.98
CA TRP A 504 3.78 -14.13 -19.99
C TRP A 504 4.40 -14.72 -21.26
N ASN A 505 3.84 -15.81 -21.77
CA ASN A 505 4.27 -16.36 -23.07
C ASN A 505 3.96 -15.38 -24.21
N GLN A 506 2.78 -14.76 -24.21
CA GLN A 506 2.43 -13.73 -25.20
C GLN A 506 3.39 -12.53 -25.14
N VAL A 507 3.82 -12.10 -23.94
CA VAL A 507 4.82 -11.03 -23.79
C VAL A 507 6.12 -11.39 -24.52
N LEU A 508 6.60 -12.64 -24.38
CA LEU A 508 7.79 -13.11 -25.07
C LEU A 508 7.58 -13.19 -26.59
N ASP A 509 6.43 -13.69 -27.04
CA ASP A 509 6.09 -13.84 -28.46
C ASP A 509 5.97 -12.48 -29.20
N MET A 510 5.64 -11.41 -28.48
CA MET A 510 5.54 -10.05 -29.04
C MET A 510 6.90 -9.35 -29.23
N MET A 511 7.96 -9.83 -28.60
CA MET A 511 9.30 -9.23 -28.69
C MET A 511 9.89 -9.37 -30.10
N ASP A 512 10.71 -8.40 -30.50
CA ASP A 512 11.51 -8.53 -31.73
C ASP A 512 12.47 -9.72 -31.62
N GLY A 513 12.57 -10.52 -32.69
CA GLY A 513 13.59 -11.57 -32.78
C GLY A 513 15.01 -11.01 -32.90
N GLY A 514 16.01 -11.80 -32.48
CA GLY A 514 17.42 -11.53 -32.72
C GLY A 514 18.27 -11.27 -31.47
N ALA A 515 19.60 -11.37 -31.64
CA ALA A 515 20.56 -11.32 -30.53
C ALA A 515 20.57 -9.96 -29.80
N MET A 516 20.35 -8.86 -30.51
CA MET A 516 20.33 -7.51 -29.91
C MET A 516 19.15 -7.32 -28.96
N THR A 517 17.96 -7.75 -29.34
CA THR A 517 16.78 -7.69 -28.46
C THR A 517 16.93 -8.65 -27.29
N ALA A 518 17.48 -9.85 -27.49
CA ALA A 518 17.77 -10.76 -26.40
C ALA A 518 18.78 -10.18 -25.38
N ALA A 519 19.80 -9.45 -25.86
CA ALA A 519 20.84 -8.86 -25.01
C ALA A 519 20.38 -7.59 -24.28
N PHE A 520 19.70 -6.67 -24.98
CA PHE A 520 19.40 -5.31 -24.52
C PHE A 520 17.91 -4.99 -24.37
N GLY A 521 17.02 -5.93 -24.68
CA GLY A 521 15.58 -5.77 -24.57
C GLY A 521 14.95 -4.92 -25.69
N MET A 522 13.65 -4.70 -25.57
CA MET A 522 12.83 -3.87 -26.45
C MET A 522 13.02 -2.37 -26.18
N GLY A 523 13.45 -2.02 -24.98
CA GLY A 523 13.53 -0.66 -24.46
C GLY A 523 12.52 -0.40 -23.36
N VAL A 524 12.89 0.45 -22.40
CA VAL A 524 12.04 0.84 -21.26
C VAL A 524 10.77 1.52 -21.76
N GLY A 525 9.61 1.19 -21.16
CA GLY A 525 8.33 1.80 -21.46
C GLY A 525 7.68 1.38 -22.79
N LYS A 526 8.29 0.47 -23.56
CA LYS A 526 7.73 0.01 -24.84
C LYS A 526 6.60 -1.01 -24.73
N PHE A 527 6.38 -1.60 -23.56
CA PHE A 527 5.41 -2.69 -23.44
C PHE A 527 4.00 -2.30 -23.93
N PRO A 528 3.39 -1.17 -23.52
CA PRO A 528 2.05 -0.80 -23.96
C PRO A 528 1.92 -0.63 -25.48
N VAL A 529 2.90 0.03 -26.14
CA VAL A 529 2.89 0.21 -27.59
C VAL A 529 3.14 -1.10 -28.33
N THR A 530 4.01 -1.97 -27.82
CA THR A 530 4.22 -3.30 -28.39
C THR A 530 2.95 -4.16 -28.29
N TYR A 531 2.28 -4.15 -27.13
CA TYR A 531 1.01 -4.85 -26.94
C TYR A 531 -0.05 -4.34 -27.93
N PHE A 532 -0.21 -3.02 -28.01
CA PHE A 532 -1.18 -2.38 -28.90
C PHE A 532 -1.06 -2.86 -30.35
N TRP A 533 0.17 -2.99 -30.87
CA TRP A 533 0.40 -3.39 -32.27
C TRP A 533 0.54 -4.89 -32.52
N ARG A 534 0.94 -5.67 -31.51
CA ARG A 534 1.43 -7.05 -31.73
C ARG A 534 0.76 -8.11 -30.88
N ASN A 535 -0.21 -7.77 -30.04
CA ASN A 535 -0.88 -8.78 -29.22
C ASN A 535 -1.50 -9.89 -30.10
N PRO A 536 -1.34 -11.19 -29.74
CA PRO A 536 -1.80 -12.30 -30.57
C PRO A 536 -3.31 -12.35 -30.80
N MET A 537 -4.08 -11.78 -29.87
CA MET A 537 -5.55 -11.71 -29.96
C MET A 537 -6.03 -10.65 -30.98
N ARG A 538 -5.12 -9.82 -31.51
CA ARG A 538 -5.41 -8.68 -32.39
C ARG A 538 -6.46 -7.73 -31.82
N GLU A 539 -6.47 -7.64 -30.49
CA GLU A 539 -7.31 -6.71 -29.76
C GLU A 539 -6.69 -5.31 -29.85
N THR A 540 -7.51 -4.27 -30.00
CA THR A 540 -7.01 -2.91 -29.86
C THR A 540 -7.60 -2.29 -28.61
N PRO A 541 -6.78 -2.01 -27.58
CA PRO A 541 -7.21 -1.17 -26.46
C PRO A 541 -7.79 0.15 -26.97
N ALA A 542 -8.73 0.72 -26.23
CA ALA A 542 -9.23 2.05 -26.51
C ALA A 542 -8.08 3.08 -26.45
N THR A 543 -8.16 4.12 -27.26
CA THR A 543 -7.15 5.19 -27.29
C THR A 543 -7.77 6.55 -27.03
N LEU A 544 -6.91 7.46 -26.59
CA LEU A 544 -7.24 8.85 -26.36
C LEU A 544 -6.14 9.69 -27.01
N ASP A 545 -6.55 10.57 -27.93
CA ASP A 545 -5.63 11.40 -28.71
C ASP A 545 -6.12 12.85 -28.71
N TYR A 546 -5.26 13.78 -28.29
CA TYR A 546 -5.51 15.21 -28.39
C TYR A 546 -5.14 15.69 -29.79
N ARG A 547 -6.08 16.31 -30.49
CA ARG A 547 -5.91 16.78 -31.88
C ARG A 547 -6.13 18.27 -31.95
N ASN A 548 -5.55 18.89 -32.98
CA ASN A 548 -5.77 20.29 -33.29
C ASN A 548 -6.12 20.41 -34.77
N GLU A 549 -7.24 21.06 -35.07
CA GLU A 549 -7.68 21.40 -36.43
C GLU A 549 -7.87 22.93 -36.51
N LEU A 550 -7.09 23.59 -37.36
CA LEU A 550 -7.17 25.04 -37.61
C LEU A 550 -7.09 25.90 -36.33
N GLY A 551 -6.31 25.46 -35.33
CA GLY A 551 -6.16 26.13 -34.05
C GLY A 551 -7.14 25.66 -32.97
N ASN A 552 -8.19 24.92 -33.33
CA ASN A 552 -9.14 24.36 -32.36
C ASN A 552 -8.64 23.01 -31.81
N GLY A 553 -8.47 22.93 -30.49
CA GLY A 553 -8.10 21.69 -29.80
C GLY A 553 -9.32 20.85 -29.47
N PHE A 554 -9.21 19.52 -29.58
CA PHE A 554 -10.28 18.60 -29.17
C PHE A 554 -9.69 17.23 -28.81
N VAL A 555 -10.48 16.39 -28.14
CA VAL A 555 -10.08 15.01 -27.82
C VAL A 555 -10.80 14.02 -28.72
N ARG A 556 -10.05 13.06 -29.28
CA ARG A 556 -10.57 11.89 -29.96
C ARG A 556 -10.55 10.69 -29.02
N LEU A 557 -11.70 10.10 -28.78
CA LEU A 557 -11.86 8.83 -28.07
C LEU A 557 -12.10 7.71 -29.07
N THR A 558 -11.21 6.73 -29.12
CA THR A 558 -11.35 5.56 -29.99
C THR A 558 -11.85 4.38 -29.17
N ALA A 559 -12.95 3.76 -29.60
CA ALA A 559 -13.52 2.61 -28.94
C ALA A 559 -12.62 1.36 -29.09
N PRO A 560 -12.59 0.47 -28.08
CA PRO A 560 -11.77 -0.73 -28.14
C PRO A 560 -12.31 -1.78 -29.13
N ILE A 561 -11.45 -2.73 -29.50
CA ILE A 561 -11.81 -3.94 -30.26
C ILE A 561 -11.40 -5.16 -29.43
N TYR A 562 -12.31 -5.69 -28.60
CA TYR A 562 -12.21 -6.97 -27.90
C TYR A 562 -13.60 -7.41 -27.37
N ALA A 563 -13.73 -8.67 -26.92
CA ALA A 563 -14.99 -9.20 -26.38
C ALA A 563 -15.36 -8.50 -25.06
N ARG A 564 -16.52 -7.81 -25.03
CA ARG A 564 -16.92 -6.90 -23.94
C ARG A 564 -17.44 -7.63 -22.69
N GLY A 565 -16.83 -7.33 -21.55
CA GLY A 565 -17.36 -7.47 -20.19
C GLY A 565 -17.76 -6.12 -19.56
N TYR A 566 -18.45 -6.15 -18.42
CA TYR A 566 -18.81 -4.94 -17.67
C TYR A 566 -17.55 -4.25 -17.11
N GLY A 567 -17.37 -2.95 -17.38
CA GLY A 567 -16.33 -2.14 -16.75
C GLY A 567 -15.03 -1.94 -17.55
N GLU A 568 -14.93 -2.48 -18.77
CA GLU A 568 -13.68 -2.54 -19.55
C GLU A 568 -13.36 -1.27 -20.38
N LEU A 569 -14.26 -0.28 -20.39
CA LEU A 569 -14.06 0.97 -21.13
C LEU A 569 -12.85 1.78 -20.62
N LEU A 570 -12.07 2.35 -21.55
CA LEU A 570 -11.17 3.46 -21.22
C LEU A 570 -12.00 4.71 -21.03
N ARG A 571 -11.77 5.38 -19.92
CA ARG A 571 -12.55 6.53 -19.48
C ARG A 571 -11.66 7.74 -19.36
N LEU A 572 -12.13 8.87 -19.84
CA LEU A 572 -11.58 10.18 -19.55
C LEU A 572 -12.35 10.77 -18.37
N LEU A 573 -11.64 11.09 -17.29
CA LEU A 573 -12.22 11.50 -16.02
C LEU A 573 -11.82 12.92 -15.66
N GLN A 574 -12.76 13.67 -15.09
CA GLN A 574 -12.46 14.93 -14.42
C GLN A 574 -13.23 15.06 -13.12
N ARG A 575 -12.56 15.50 -12.05
CA ARG A 575 -13.19 15.77 -10.77
C ARG A 575 -14.08 17.00 -10.86
N VAL A 576 -15.34 16.85 -10.44
CA VAL A 576 -16.33 17.93 -10.46
C VAL A 576 -16.99 18.04 -9.08
N PRO A 577 -16.96 19.20 -8.42
CA PRO A 577 -17.55 19.34 -7.09
C PRO A 577 -19.09 19.48 -7.20
N LEU A 578 -19.80 18.38 -6.97
CA LEU A 578 -21.26 18.36 -7.04
C LEU A 578 -21.91 18.63 -5.68
N GLN A 579 -23.10 19.21 -5.71
CA GLN A 579 -24.03 19.31 -4.59
C GLN A 579 -25.13 18.27 -4.75
N PRO A 580 -25.60 17.62 -3.67
CA PRO A 580 -26.63 16.59 -3.74
C PRO A 580 -28.00 17.19 -4.09
N GLY A 581 -28.78 16.46 -4.91
CA GLY A 581 -30.14 16.82 -5.32
C GLY A 581 -30.23 18.00 -6.29
N THR A 582 -29.10 18.44 -6.83
CA THR A 582 -28.98 19.70 -7.59
C THR A 582 -29.08 19.45 -9.09
N ASN A 583 -29.80 20.33 -9.79
CA ASN A 583 -29.91 20.31 -11.25
C ASN A 583 -28.73 21.06 -11.90
N TYR A 584 -28.04 20.37 -12.79
CA TYR A 584 -26.96 20.87 -13.62
C TYR A 584 -27.36 20.83 -15.10
N MET A 585 -26.70 21.65 -15.91
CA MET A 585 -26.72 21.58 -17.37
C MET A 585 -25.35 21.09 -17.82
N LEU A 586 -25.31 19.91 -18.44
CA LEU A 586 -24.15 19.41 -19.16
C LEU A 586 -24.26 19.85 -20.61
N ALA A 587 -23.19 20.42 -21.15
CA ALA A 587 -23.12 20.77 -22.55
C ALA A 587 -21.77 20.38 -23.16
N LEU A 588 -21.78 19.92 -24.41
CA LEU A 588 -20.57 19.47 -25.12
C LEU A 588 -20.82 19.41 -26.62
N ASP A 589 -19.74 19.48 -27.40
CA ASP A 589 -19.77 19.30 -28.84
C ASP A 589 -19.25 17.89 -29.18
N ILE A 590 -19.94 17.20 -30.08
CA ILE A 590 -19.54 15.85 -30.52
C ILE A 590 -19.54 15.81 -32.04
N ARG A 591 -18.49 15.22 -32.62
CA ARG A 591 -18.39 14.89 -34.04
C ARG A 591 -18.14 13.38 -34.22
N ARG A 592 -18.90 12.75 -35.11
CA ARG A 592 -18.84 11.30 -35.37
C ARG A 592 -19.16 10.95 -36.82
N ASP A 593 -18.43 9.96 -37.36
CA ASP A 593 -18.59 9.50 -38.75
C ASP A 593 -19.38 8.19 -38.87
N LYS A 594 -19.62 7.51 -37.75
CA LYS A 594 -20.23 6.17 -37.72
C LYS A 594 -21.43 6.13 -36.77
N PRO A 595 -22.60 5.61 -37.20
CA PRO A 595 -23.80 5.52 -36.36
C PRO A 595 -23.60 4.70 -35.09
N GLN A 596 -22.72 3.69 -35.11
CA GLN A 596 -22.40 2.85 -33.96
C GLN A 596 -21.50 3.54 -32.92
N ALA A 597 -20.88 4.68 -33.24
CA ALA A 597 -20.10 5.45 -32.29
C ALA A 597 -21.05 6.08 -31.26
N ARG A 598 -20.97 5.62 -30.01
CA ARG A 598 -21.81 6.03 -28.88
C ARG A 598 -20.95 6.62 -27.78
N LEU A 599 -21.40 7.74 -27.22
CA LEU A 599 -20.75 8.38 -26.10
C LEU A 599 -21.42 7.92 -24.81
N TYR A 600 -20.61 7.42 -23.88
CA TYR A 600 -21.03 7.13 -22.52
C TYR A 600 -20.62 8.27 -21.62
N ILE A 601 -21.58 8.86 -20.90
CA ILE A 601 -21.35 9.98 -19.99
C ILE A 601 -21.97 9.68 -18.63
N ASN A 602 -21.18 9.76 -17.57
CA ASN A 602 -21.68 9.60 -16.21
C ASN A 602 -21.13 10.65 -15.24
N LEU A 603 -21.94 11.01 -14.25
CA LEU A 603 -21.47 11.56 -12.99
C LEU A 603 -21.44 10.42 -11.96
N CYS A 604 -20.31 10.16 -11.32
CA CYS A 604 -20.17 9.07 -10.35
C CYS A 604 -19.44 9.52 -9.09
N ALA A 605 -19.71 8.86 -7.97
CA ALA A 605 -18.84 8.86 -6.81
C ALA A 605 -17.68 7.89 -7.09
N ARG A 606 -16.45 8.40 -7.16
CA ARG A 606 -15.26 7.61 -7.53
C ARG A 606 -14.00 8.29 -7.03
N LEU A 607 -13.10 7.49 -6.44
CA LEU A 607 -11.74 7.94 -6.16
C LEU A 607 -10.81 7.80 -7.37
N LEU A 608 -10.71 6.58 -7.91
CA LEU A 608 -9.84 6.24 -9.04
C LEU A 608 -10.48 5.26 -10.03
N LEU A 609 -10.77 4.02 -9.61
CA LEU A 609 -11.25 2.93 -10.49
C LEU A 609 -12.76 2.66 -10.33
N TYR A 610 -13.15 2.22 -9.14
CA TYR A 610 -14.50 1.73 -8.88
C TYR A 610 -15.51 2.88 -8.77
N GLN A 611 -16.53 2.83 -9.63
CA GLN A 611 -17.64 3.77 -9.58
C GLN A 611 -18.72 3.33 -8.60
N GLN A 612 -19.35 4.31 -7.94
CA GLN A 612 -20.53 4.12 -7.12
C GLN A 612 -21.56 5.23 -7.37
N ALA A 613 -22.84 4.92 -7.12
CA ALA A 613 -23.94 5.89 -7.15
C ALA A 613 -24.00 6.78 -8.41
N CYS A 614 -23.77 6.20 -9.59
CA CYS A 614 -23.69 6.97 -10.84
C CYS A 614 -25.06 7.50 -11.31
N VAL A 615 -25.04 8.70 -11.89
CA VAL A 615 -26.11 9.28 -12.70
C VAL A 615 -25.63 9.33 -14.14
N ALA A 616 -26.34 8.64 -15.03
CA ALA A 616 -26.02 8.61 -16.45
C ALA A 616 -26.61 9.81 -17.19
N ALA A 617 -25.85 10.35 -18.13
CA ALA A 617 -26.34 11.26 -19.15
C ALA A 617 -26.39 10.51 -20.48
N ASP A 618 -27.59 10.41 -21.05
CA ASP A 618 -27.84 9.72 -22.32
C ASP A 618 -28.33 10.75 -23.36
N PRO A 619 -27.40 11.48 -24.02
CA PRO A 619 -27.77 12.43 -25.05
C PRO A 619 -28.21 11.68 -26.31
N ARG A 620 -29.35 12.06 -26.88
CA ARG A 620 -29.77 11.55 -28.19
C ARG A 620 -28.85 12.11 -29.27
N LEU A 621 -27.84 11.33 -29.65
CA LEU A 621 -26.85 11.73 -30.64
C LEU A 621 -27.49 11.97 -32.02
N LEU A 622 -27.20 13.14 -32.61
CA LEU A 622 -27.60 13.49 -33.98
C LEU A 622 -26.92 12.56 -35.00
N PRO A 623 -27.41 12.50 -36.26
CA PRO A 623 -26.87 11.62 -37.29
C PRO A 623 -25.35 11.71 -37.44
N ALA A 624 -24.73 10.59 -37.77
CA ALA A 624 -23.28 10.52 -37.99
C ALA A 624 -22.93 11.06 -39.40
N ASP A 625 -22.90 12.38 -39.53
CA ASP A 625 -22.63 13.13 -40.77
C ASP A 625 -21.20 13.72 -40.81
N GLY A 626 -20.36 13.40 -39.82
CA GLY A 626 -19.01 13.93 -39.69
C GLY A 626 -18.94 15.41 -39.32
N GLN A 627 -20.05 16.03 -38.92
CA GLN A 627 -20.09 17.42 -38.47
C GLN A 627 -20.09 17.53 -36.93
N TRP A 628 -19.70 18.70 -36.44
CA TRP A 628 -19.81 19.05 -35.03
C TRP A 628 -21.25 19.39 -34.68
N HIS A 629 -21.75 18.76 -33.63
CA HIS A 629 -23.10 19.00 -33.11
C HIS A 629 -23.03 19.35 -31.63
N ARG A 630 -23.78 20.39 -31.21
CA ARG A 630 -23.92 20.80 -29.82
C ARG A 630 -24.97 19.95 -29.12
N TYR A 631 -24.64 19.47 -27.92
CA TYR A 631 -25.56 18.74 -27.04
C TYR A 631 -25.69 19.48 -25.72
N GLU A 632 -26.93 19.60 -25.25
CA GLU A 632 -27.26 20.15 -23.94
C GLU A 632 -28.23 19.21 -23.24
N GLN A 633 -27.88 18.77 -22.03
CA GLN A 633 -28.66 17.82 -21.27
C GLN A 633 -28.76 18.24 -19.80
N PRO A 634 -29.97 18.44 -19.27
CA PRO A 634 -30.17 18.63 -17.85
C PRO A 634 -29.88 17.33 -17.10
N LEU A 635 -29.16 17.43 -15.98
CA LEU A 635 -28.78 16.32 -15.11
C LEU A 635 -29.05 16.67 -13.65
N ASN A 636 -29.77 15.81 -12.92
CA ASN A 636 -29.87 15.93 -11.47
C ASN A 636 -28.78 15.07 -10.81
N SER A 637 -28.01 15.63 -9.90
CA SER A 637 -26.92 14.91 -9.22
C SER A 637 -27.40 13.77 -8.29
N GLY A 638 -28.70 13.68 -7.99
CA GLY A 638 -29.24 12.68 -7.09
C GLY A 638 -28.54 12.71 -5.72
N GLY A 639 -28.08 11.57 -5.22
CA GLY A 639 -27.31 11.50 -3.97
C GLY A 639 -25.83 11.93 -4.09
N LEU A 640 -25.33 12.27 -5.28
CA LEU A 640 -23.91 12.58 -5.49
C LEU A 640 -23.49 13.86 -4.76
N GLY A 641 -22.32 13.83 -4.14
CA GLY A 641 -21.83 14.96 -3.32
C GLY A 641 -22.45 15.02 -1.92
N ALA A 642 -23.28 14.04 -1.53
CA ALA A 642 -23.80 13.93 -0.17
C ALA A 642 -22.71 13.66 0.86
N GLY A 643 -22.99 14.03 2.11
CA GLY A 643 -22.08 13.89 3.24
C GLY A 643 -21.27 15.15 3.54
N VAL A 644 -20.52 15.08 4.64
CA VAL A 644 -19.70 16.18 5.17
C VAL A 644 -18.22 15.92 4.91
N TRP A 645 -17.46 16.98 4.63
CA TRP A 645 -16.01 16.87 4.57
C TRP A 645 -15.47 16.42 5.93
N PRO A 646 -14.51 15.47 6.01
CA PRO A 646 -13.79 14.82 4.91
C PRO A 646 -14.39 13.49 4.41
N LEU A 647 -15.55 13.05 4.91
CA LEU A 647 -16.17 11.75 4.56
C LEU A 647 -17.03 11.81 3.28
N ARG A 648 -17.14 12.97 2.64
CA ARG A 648 -17.80 13.13 1.35
C ARG A 648 -17.01 12.41 0.25
N ALA A 649 -17.66 11.49 -0.45
CA ALA A 649 -17.06 10.81 -1.59
C ALA A 649 -16.71 11.81 -2.71
N PRO A 650 -15.51 11.75 -3.30
CA PRO A 650 -15.18 12.56 -4.46
C PRO A 650 -16.07 12.17 -5.65
N THR A 651 -16.47 13.18 -6.42
CA THR A 651 -17.32 13.02 -7.60
C THR A 651 -16.57 13.37 -8.88
N GLN A 652 -16.84 12.60 -9.94
CA GLN A 652 -16.15 12.71 -11.22
C GLN A 652 -17.15 12.65 -12.38
N LEU A 653 -16.89 13.45 -13.42
CA LEU A 653 -17.44 13.29 -14.75
C LEU A 653 -16.61 12.23 -15.48
N GLU A 654 -17.29 11.29 -16.13
CA GLU A 654 -16.73 10.23 -16.95
C GLU A 654 -17.21 10.39 -18.39
N LEU A 655 -16.26 10.34 -19.34
CA LEU A 655 -16.51 10.27 -20.77
C LEU A 655 -15.84 9.01 -21.33
N ALA A 656 -16.56 8.20 -22.09
CA ALA A 656 -16.01 7.02 -22.75
C ALA A 656 -16.66 6.77 -24.11
N ALA A 657 -15.88 6.27 -25.07
CA ALA A 657 -16.39 5.88 -26.39
C ALA A 657 -16.76 4.39 -26.43
N GLU A 658 -17.91 4.10 -27.02
CA GLU A 658 -18.38 2.76 -27.34
C GLU A 658 -18.71 2.65 -28.83
N GLY A 659 -18.63 1.44 -29.37
CA GLY A 659 -19.01 1.11 -30.75
C GLY A 659 -17.84 0.51 -31.50
N GLU A 660 -18.01 -0.68 -32.05
CA GLU A 660 -16.92 -1.39 -32.72
C GLU A 660 -16.31 -0.57 -33.86
N ARG A 661 -14.97 -0.49 -33.88
CA ARG A 661 -14.17 0.20 -34.91
C ARG A 661 -14.65 1.64 -35.14
N SER A 662 -14.98 2.34 -34.06
CA SER A 662 -15.52 3.69 -34.12
C SER A 662 -14.73 4.66 -33.24
N ALA A 663 -14.86 5.94 -33.52
CA ALA A 663 -14.24 7.01 -32.76
C ALA A 663 -15.21 8.19 -32.66
N LEU A 664 -15.01 9.00 -31.61
CA LEU A 664 -15.77 10.20 -31.32
C LEU A 664 -14.79 11.33 -31.05
N ASP A 665 -15.03 12.47 -31.69
CA ASP A 665 -14.35 13.72 -31.34
C ASP A 665 -15.24 14.50 -30.37
N ILE A 666 -14.66 15.03 -29.31
CA ILE A 666 -15.35 15.75 -28.24
C ILE A 666 -14.65 17.07 -27.98
N ASP A 667 -15.44 18.13 -27.84
CA ASP A 667 -14.96 19.47 -27.55
C ASP A 667 -15.96 20.26 -26.68
N ASN A 668 -15.53 21.41 -26.15
CA ASN A 668 -16.34 22.39 -25.41
C ASN A 668 -17.22 21.81 -24.28
N VAL A 669 -16.64 20.88 -23.51
CA VAL A 669 -17.30 20.24 -22.37
C VAL A 669 -17.52 21.25 -21.25
N SER A 670 -18.76 21.37 -20.79
CA SER A 670 -19.22 22.33 -19.79
C SER A 670 -20.22 21.68 -18.84
N LEU A 671 -20.11 21.98 -17.55
CA LEU A 671 -21.06 21.57 -16.52
C LEU A 671 -21.32 22.74 -15.58
N ARG A 672 -22.56 23.25 -15.59
CA ARG A 672 -22.97 24.40 -14.78
C ARG A 672 -24.25 24.10 -14.03
N LEU A 673 -24.56 24.88 -13.00
CA LEU A 673 -25.89 24.85 -12.40
C LEU A 673 -26.93 25.20 -13.47
N ALA A 674 -28.09 24.53 -13.46
CA ALA A 674 -29.16 24.80 -14.40
C ALA A 674 -29.70 26.25 -14.28
N SER A 675 -29.57 26.86 -13.10
CA SER A 675 -29.88 28.26 -12.83
C SER A 675 -28.84 29.25 -13.35
N GLY A 676 -27.77 28.79 -14.00
CA GLY A 676 -26.57 29.56 -14.27
C GLY A 676 -25.60 29.57 -13.09
N GLY A 677 -24.31 29.83 -13.36
CA GLY A 677 -23.26 29.80 -12.35
C GLY A 677 -21.86 29.59 -12.92
N PRO A 678 -20.86 29.43 -12.03
CA PRO A 678 -19.49 29.16 -12.44
C PRO A 678 -19.39 27.81 -13.15
N GLU A 679 -18.44 27.74 -14.07
CA GLU A 679 -18.06 26.52 -14.76
C GLU A 679 -17.44 25.52 -13.77
N LEU A 680 -17.89 24.27 -13.80
CA LEU A 680 -17.28 23.18 -13.01
C LEU A 680 -16.22 22.42 -13.78
N ILE A 681 -16.25 22.46 -15.12
CA ILE A 681 -15.27 21.81 -15.99
C ILE A 681 -14.08 22.73 -16.27
N ARG A 682 -12.88 22.19 -16.16
CA ARG A 682 -11.64 22.84 -16.54
C ARG A 682 -11.11 22.23 -17.82
N ASN A 683 -10.48 23.08 -18.62
CA ASN A 683 -9.90 22.68 -19.90
C ASN A 683 -10.94 21.87 -20.75
N GLY A 684 -12.18 22.34 -20.76
CA GLY A 684 -13.28 21.68 -21.48
C GLY A 684 -13.15 21.75 -23.00
N GLY A 685 -12.37 22.72 -23.50
CA GLY A 685 -11.99 22.85 -24.91
C GLY A 685 -10.63 22.21 -25.26
N PHE A 686 -10.03 21.45 -24.34
CA PHE A 686 -8.80 20.65 -24.56
C PHE A 686 -7.58 21.40 -25.15
N SER A 687 -7.54 22.73 -25.08
CA SER A 687 -6.44 23.55 -25.59
C SER A 687 -5.11 23.31 -24.85
N ALA A 688 -5.18 22.82 -23.60
CA ALA A 688 -4.04 22.41 -22.78
C ALA A 688 -3.91 20.88 -22.70
N ALA A 689 -4.31 20.16 -23.75
CA ALA A 689 -4.27 18.70 -23.83
C ALA A 689 -4.94 18.05 -22.59
N ASN A 690 -4.22 17.25 -21.81
CA ASN A 690 -4.72 16.50 -20.66
C ASN A 690 -4.76 17.27 -19.33
N ASP A 691 -4.53 18.59 -19.31
CA ASP A 691 -4.65 19.37 -18.07
C ASP A 691 -6.02 19.14 -17.42
N TYR A 692 -6.00 18.71 -16.15
CA TYR A 692 -7.14 18.33 -15.29
C TYR A 692 -7.94 17.09 -15.71
N TRP A 693 -7.60 16.48 -16.85
CA TRP A 693 -8.22 15.27 -17.36
C TRP A 693 -7.32 14.05 -17.14
N PHE A 694 -7.83 13.05 -16.45
CA PHE A 694 -7.06 11.82 -16.15
C PHE A 694 -7.80 10.61 -16.66
N PHE A 695 -7.09 9.66 -17.27
CA PHE A 695 -7.75 8.47 -17.82
C PHE A 695 -7.72 7.29 -16.83
N SER A 696 -8.60 6.32 -17.03
CA SER A 696 -8.56 5.05 -16.31
C SER A 696 -9.10 3.89 -17.17
N SER A 697 -8.65 2.68 -16.85
CA SER A 697 -9.07 1.40 -17.43
C SER A 697 -9.09 0.37 -16.30
N ASP A 698 -10.28 0.03 -15.82
CA ASP A 698 -10.45 -0.79 -14.61
C ASP A 698 -10.15 -2.28 -14.86
N ARG A 699 -11.02 -2.98 -15.59
CA ARG A 699 -10.98 -4.45 -15.70
C ARG A 699 -10.11 -4.98 -16.84
N HIS A 700 -9.62 -4.12 -17.72
CA HIS A 700 -8.73 -4.49 -18.84
C HIS A 700 -7.30 -3.98 -18.61
N HIS A 701 -6.51 -4.74 -17.84
CA HIS A 701 -5.20 -4.30 -17.33
C HIS A 701 -3.98 -4.89 -18.05
N LEU A 702 -4.16 -5.98 -18.81
CA LEU A 702 -3.07 -6.68 -19.51
C LEU A 702 -2.35 -5.83 -20.58
N PRO A 703 -3.00 -4.88 -21.28
CA PRO A 703 -2.30 -4.02 -22.24
C PRO A 703 -1.24 -3.12 -21.62
N TRP A 704 -1.35 -2.86 -20.31
CA TRP A 704 -0.54 -1.84 -19.63
C TRP A 704 0.61 -2.45 -18.82
N HIS A 705 0.52 -3.74 -18.48
CA HIS A 705 1.40 -4.38 -17.51
C HIS A 705 1.88 -5.77 -17.97
N VAL A 706 3.20 -6.01 -17.86
CA VAL A 706 3.82 -7.33 -18.09
C VAL A 706 3.40 -8.34 -17.00
N LYS A 707 3.04 -7.87 -15.80
CA LYS A 707 2.56 -8.70 -14.68
C LYS A 707 3.58 -9.74 -14.19
N ASN A 708 4.87 -9.44 -14.30
CA ASN A 708 5.99 -10.16 -13.69
C ASN A 708 7.25 -9.29 -13.77
N LEU A 709 7.91 -9.02 -12.65
CA LEU A 709 9.06 -8.12 -12.56
C LEU A 709 10.29 -8.64 -13.32
N ALA A 710 10.59 -9.93 -13.23
CA ALA A 710 11.75 -10.51 -13.92
C ALA A 710 11.55 -10.49 -15.44
N LEU A 711 10.34 -10.85 -15.89
CA LEU A 711 9.96 -10.76 -17.29
C LEU A 711 9.90 -9.30 -17.78
N ASN A 712 9.43 -8.37 -16.94
CA ASN A 712 9.43 -6.95 -17.27
C ASN A 712 10.86 -6.43 -17.47
N LEU A 713 11.79 -6.78 -16.58
CA LEU A 713 13.21 -6.45 -16.71
C LEU A 713 13.84 -7.09 -17.95
N TYR A 714 13.49 -8.32 -18.29
CA TYR A 714 13.95 -8.97 -19.51
C TYR A 714 13.40 -8.28 -20.76
N PHE A 715 12.10 -8.01 -20.80
CA PHE A 715 11.43 -7.34 -21.90
C PHE A 715 12.05 -5.96 -22.15
N GLU A 716 12.26 -5.17 -21.09
CA GLU A 716 12.75 -3.79 -21.23
C GLU A 716 14.27 -3.70 -21.41
N LEU A 717 15.05 -4.48 -20.65
CA LEU A 717 16.51 -4.33 -20.54
C LEU A 717 17.32 -5.53 -21.11
N GLY A 718 16.66 -6.61 -21.50
CA GLY A 718 17.29 -7.84 -21.99
C GLY A 718 18.04 -8.63 -20.91
N TRP A 719 18.75 -9.67 -21.33
CA TRP A 719 19.54 -10.51 -20.42
C TRP A 719 20.61 -9.74 -19.66
N LEU A 720 21.26 -8.76 -20.29
CA LEU A 720 22.33 -7.98 -19.63
C LEU A 720 21.76 -7.13 -18.50
N GLY A 721 20.60 -6.49 -18.71
CA GLY A 721 19.93 -5.73 -17.67
C GLY A 721 19.39 -6.62 -16.54
N LEU A 722 18.69 -7.70 -16.88
CA LEU A 722 18.14 -8.64 -15.90
C LEU A 722 19.25 -9.26 -15.01
N THR A 723 20.34 -9.74 -15.61
CA THR A 723 21.44 -10.36 -14.87
C THR A 723 22.21 -9.34 -14.02
N SER A 724 22.46 -8.14 -14.55
CA SER A 724 23.11 -7.05 -13.79
C SER A 724 22.25 -6.62 -12.58
N PHE A 725 20.94 -6.52 -12.78
CA PHE A 725 20.00 -6.19 -11.70
C PHE A 725 19.91 -7.31 -10.66
N GLY A 726 19.84 -8.56 -11.11
CA GLY A 726 19.88 -9.74 -10.24
C GLY A 726 21.17 -9.81 -9.42
N ALA A 727 22.32 -9.52 -10.02
CA ALA A 727 23.60 -9.46 -9.33
C ALA A 727 23.63 -8.36 -8.26
N LEU A 728 23.06 -7.18 -8.55
CA LEU A 728 22.94 -6.08 -7.59
C LEU A 728 22.07 -6.48 -6.38
N LEU A 729 20.94 -7.14 -6.62
CA LEU A 729 20.06 -7.67 -5.56
C LEU A 729 20.72 -8.76 -4.74
N ALA A 730 21.40 -9.71 -5.39
CA ALA A 730 22.15 -10.78 -4.72
C ALA A 730 23.25 -10.20 -3.82
N LEU A 731 23.97 -9.18 -4.31
CA LEU A 731 24.98 -8.47 -3.52
C LEU A 731 24.35 -7.75 -2.31
N ALA A 732 23.23 -7.04 -2.50
CA ALA A 732 22.50 -6.40 -1.41
C ALA A 732 22.09 -7.43 -0.34
N ALA A 733 21.49 -8.55 -0.77
CA ALA A 733 21.10 -9.65 0.13
C ALA A 733 22.32 -10.21 0.88
N ALA A 734 23.40 -10.57 0.18
CA ALA A 734 24.62 -11.11 0.79
C ALA A 734 25.20 -10.16 1.86
N ARG A 735 25.17 -8.84 1.61
CA ARG A 735 25.64 -7.82 2.57
C ARG A 735 24.71 -7.69 3.78
N LEU A 736 23.40 -7.74 3.58
CA LEU A 736 22.44 -7.69 4.69
C LEU A 736 22.52 -8.96 5.56
N LEU A 737 22.76 -10.11 4.93
CA LEU A 737 22.98 -11.39 5.59
C LEU A 737 24.31 -11.42 6.36
N SER A 738 25.38 -10.80 5.87
CA SER A 738 26.67 -10.79 6.58
C SER A 738 26.67 -9.88 7.81
N ARG A 739 25.86 -8.82 7.82
CA ARG A 739 25.70 -7.88 8.97
C ARG A 739 24.89 -8.45 10.14
N ARG A 740 24.52 -9.74 10.10
CA ARG A 740 23.77 -10.46 11.15
C ARG A 740 24.42 -10.41 12.54
N GLY A 741 25.74 -10.25 12.62
CA GLY A 741 26.52 -10.30 13.87
C GLY A 741 26.60 -9.00 14.65
N ASP A 742 26.38 -7.85 14.02
CA ASP A 742 26.77 -6.54 14.58
C ASP A 742 25.79 -5.98 15.63
N GLY A 743 24.76 -6.76 16.03
CA GLY A 743 23.70 -6.29 16.92
C GLY A 743 22.78 -5.21 16.31
N ARG A 744 22.92 -4.95 15.00
CA ARG A 744 22.14 -3.93 14.26
C ARG A 744 20.81 -4.51 13.79
N ALA A 745 19.70 -4.01 14.30
CA ALA A 745 18.36 -4.51 14.00
C ALA A 745 17.83 -4.15 12.60
N ASP A 746 18.50 -3.26 11.85
CA ASP A 746 17.97 -2.74 10.58
C ASP A 746 18.25 -3.67 9.40
N ALA A 747 19.36 -4.43 9.39
CA ALA A 747 19.69 -5.32 8.28
C ALA A 747 18.58 -6.33 7.92
N PRO A 748 17.96 -7.06 8.87
CA PRO A 748 16.82 -7.92 8.56
C PRO A 748 15.60 -7.16 8.05
N VAL A 749 15.41 -5.89 8.47
CA VAL A 749 14.31 -5.04 8.02
C VAL A 749 14.45 -4.72 6.54
N TYR A 750 15.61 -4.25 6.11
CA TYR A 750 15.88 -3.99 4.69
C TYR A 750 15.77 -5.27 3.85
N LEU A 751 16.25 -6.41 4.37
CA LEU A 751 16.17 -7.69 3.66
C LEU A 751 14.70 -8.14 3.51
N ALA A 752 13.91 -8.03 4.57
CA ALA A 752 12.50 -8.37 4.56
C ALA A 752 11.69 -7.45 3.64
N ALA A 753 12.02 -6.15 3.58
CA ALA A 753 11.43 -5.18 2.67
C ALA A 753 11.72 -5.52 1.19
N LEU A 754 12.99 -5.75 0.85
CA LEU A 754 13.37 -6.10 -0.52
C LEU A 754 12.80 -7.46 -0.94
N ALA A 755 12.87 -8.47 -0.08
CA ALA A 755 12.30 -9.79 -0.37
C ALA A 755 10.77 -9.75 -0.50
N GLY A 756 10.10 -8.96 0.36
CA GLY A 756 8.66 -8.73 0.28
C GLY A 756 8.27 -8.10 -1.06
N PHE A 757 8.96 -7.03 -1.47
CA PHE A 757 8.74 -6.37 -2.75
C PHE A 757 8.93 -7.34 -3.93
N LEU A 758 10.03 -8.11 -3.93
CA LEU A 758 10.31 -9.10 -4.97
C LEU A 758 9.27 -10.23 -5.02
N THR A 759 8.68 -10.59 -3.87
CA THR A 759 7.60 -11.60 -3.80
C THR A 759 6.34 -11.12 -4.51
N VAL A 760 5.95 -9.85 -4.34
CA VAL A 760 4.87 -9.24 -5.14
C VAL A 760 5.29 -9.19 -6.62
N GLY A 761 6.56 -8.86 -6.89
CA GLY A 761 7.16 -8.84 -8.22
C GLY A 761 7.11 -10.16 -8.99
N LEU A 762 6.86 -11.30 -8.34
CA LEU A 762 6.64 -12.57 -9.04
C LEU A 762 5.36 -12.55 -9.91
N PHE A 763 4.41 -11.66 -9.59
CA PHE A 763 3.11 -11.56 -10.23
C PHE A 763 2.78 -10.16 -10.78
N ASP A 764 3.64 -9.17 -10.58
CA ASP A 764 3.41 -7.79 -11.04
C ASP A 764 4.72 -7.13 -11.49
N SER A 765 4.63 -6.17 -12.42
CA SER A 765 5.80 -5.50 -13.02
C SER A 765 6.46 -4.45 -12.11
N LEU A 766 5.71 -3.88 -11.14
CA LEU A 766 6.07 -2.96 -10.04
C LEU A 766 6.94 -1.71 -10.35
N LEU A 767 7.98 -1.83 -11.18
CA LEU A 767 8.88 -0.76 -11.58
C LEU A 767 8.31 0.12 -12.71
N ASP A 768 7.15 -0.25 -13.26
CA ASP A 768 6.35 0.55 -14.19
C ASP A 768 5.58 1.71 -13.50
N VAL A 769 5.77 1.86 -12.18
CA VAL A 769 5.26 2.96 -11.36
C VAL A 769 6.45 3.76 -10.80
N PRO A 770 6.82 4.91 -11.43
CA PRO A 770 8.08 5.60 -11.15
C PRO A 770 8.33 5.98 -9.68
N ARG A 771 7.30 6.46 -8.97
CA ARG A 771 7.38 6.81 -7.54
C ARG A 771 7.72 5.61 -6.65
N LEU A 772 7.15 4.45 -6.95
CA LEU A 772 7.40 3.21 -6.23
C LEU A 772 8.79 2.67 -6.57
N ALA A 773 9.16 2.69 -7.85
CA ALA A 773 10.48 2.30 -8.33
C ALA A 773 11.59 3.14 -7.67
N LEU A 774 11.41 4.46 -7.58
CA LEU A 774 12.35 5.35 -6.91
C LEU A 774 12.51 5.01 -5.43
N LEU A 775 11.41 4.79 -4.71
CA LEU A 775 11.47 4.40 -3.30
C LEU A 775 12.19 3.06 -3.12
N PHE A 776 11.88 2.08 -3.97
CA PHE A 776 12.57 0.79 -4.00
C PHE A 776 14.08 0.97 -4.23
N PHE A 777 14.49 1.78 -5.20
CA PHE A 777 15.92 2.05 -5.45
C PHE A 777 16.59 2.77 -4.29
N LEU A 778 15.92 3.69 -3.60
CA LEU A 778 16.45 4.32 -2.38
C LEU A 778 16.66 3.30 -1.26
N VAL A 779 15.72 2.37 -1.06
CA VAL A 779 15.85 1.26 -0.09
C VAL A 779 17.01 0.33 -0.48
N LEU A 780 17.12 -0.01 -1.77
CA LEU A 780 18.22 -0.83 -2.30
C LEU A 780 19.57 -0.15 -2.13
N PHE A 781 19.70 1.13 -2.48
CA PHE A 781 20.95 1.88 -2.35
C PHE A 781 21.34 2.06 -0.88
N ALA A 782 20.37 2.35 0.00
CA ALA A 782 20.59 2.39 1.44
C ALA A 782 21.14 1.06 1.99
N SER A 783 20.68 -0.08 1.46
CA SER A 783 21.17 -1.41 1.85
C SER A 783 22.61 -1.70 1.41
N LEU A 784 23.06 -1.10 0.31
CA LEU A 784 24.40 -1.29 -0.26
C LEU A 784 25.46 -0.43 0.44
N LEU A 785 25.06 0.70 1.05
CA LEU A 785 25.97 1.60 1.75
C LEU A 785 26.71 0.93 2.91
N SER A 786 27.95 1.35 3.12
CA SER A 786 28.84 0.86 4.17
C SER A 786 29.27 2.00 5.09
N PRO A 787 29.41 1.74 6.41
CA PRO A 787 30.04 2.70 7.32
C PRO A 787 31.42 3.15 6.79
N SER A 788 31.72 4.43 6.94
CA SER A 788 33.09 4.92 6.76
C SER A 788 33.97 4.42 7.93
N PRO A 789 35.26 4.13 7.69
CA PRO A 789 36.21 3.92 8.79
C PRO A 789 36.25 5.20 9.64
N SER A 790 36.20 5.05 10.97
CA SER A 790 36.49 6.17 11.88
C SER A 790 37.93 6.64 11.65
N PRO A 791 38.20 7.96 11.63
CA PRO A 791 39.58 8.43 11.63
C PRO A 791 40.27 7.89 12.89
N GLU A 792 41.39 7.19 12.71
CA GLU A 792 42.25 6.77 13.82
C GLU A 792 42.55 8.01 14.66
N ARG A 793 42.36 7.91 15.99
CA ARG A 793 42.95 8.91 16.88
C ARG A 793 44.46 8.81 16.67
N PRO A 794 45.18 9.92 16.42
CA PRO A 794 46.63 9.87 16.42
C PRO A 794 47.09 9.29 17.77
N PRO A 795 48.12 8.43 17.79
CA PRO A 795 48.71 7.98 19.04
C PRO A 795 49.13 9.23 19.83
N SER A 796 48.69 9.27 21.09
CA SER A 796 48.95 10.34 22.05
C SER A 796 50.43 10.49 22.35
#